data_AF-A0A7R8ZLN3-F1
#
_entry.id   AF-A0A7R8ZLN3-F1
#
_cell.length_a   1.000
_cell.length_b   1.000
_cell.length_c   1.000
_cell.angle_alpha   90.00
_cell.angle_beta   90.00
_cell.angle_gamma   90.00
#
_symmetry.space_group_name_H-M   'P 1'
#
loop_
_entity.id
_entity.type
_entity.pdbx_description
1 polymer ?
#
loop_
_entity_poly.entity_id
_entity_poly.type
_entity_poly.pdbx_seq_one_letter_code
_entity_poly.pdbx_strand_id
1 'polypeptide(L)'
;MNWKSFLETARPKYAKVSLRHFLLLVALSLLMIIANLSWTNDQRQKFSPLQDSKTYHVQRKPPEDSEKNRLSSQQDSKTSQKEDNGVKNSSTIKLSPCACERTFPHLNMNNGTSTCSDSATARGPGQKIVSFSFYGSKTMGQKYYEGIWRNAERMSSVYPDWVMRVYHDISPDQMSAGLCNLWCRSPFLDLCYMKELPKLPHLWHHTGSMWRFLPMADPLVDVFLCRDVDSYVSPREATAVQEWLESNKTFHAMRDHPMHRGLMLAGMWGSKVAQRRDFNLRKCAEMLKKGTEKSNKWLDQTNLATLFWPQIKEDILIHDSFMCEDAELNPINKPRPFSTKRPKGYRNFVGSTVALPRLDEANILPILDVQRYGRGGIAWEYLCWSLSNLNCKINGRIPNLLWSVPHFSNLGEQKQVAEVPSSDFKVIHLTDIHSDPEYKGKSFGRRRLQICSEPTGSQNSEILLGEYGNWEGCGIPEKTFQSAVDHIKSVHSDAAYILETGDSAASDFWSQMRAGDLALYQRMKNYLSQQLPGMPVYPVIGNHDTLPVNVFPPMNVRTATPVRWLYQAAAIRWSQLPLTARRTAKWAGVYVIQLPNNLRIITINTLYCYKSNWWVFTKLPDPAYQLEWLRRELQAAEDTKNLVHIVGHVAPGTTECLAVWFHHYAKLVDRYSHIIRGEFYGHQHDHIFNVVHTDRNPSNRLSAKSVAFLGPSLHTLPSLEPAYVVYTIDGTTKRIKELEEWYLDTEDGDKNGVTSWKKLYDFRTTFGSVPENPQEWHDFVQEIKQNETTKELFYNTARRGHSSAPYSLEAADSLVYYLEGYDRH
;
A
#
# COMPACT_ATOMS: atom_id res chain seq x y z
N MET A 1 -19.95 20.00 41.41
CA MET A 1 -21.21 20.10 40.63
C MET A 1 -22.03 18.84 40.88
N ASN A 2 -23.31 18.98 41.19
CA ASN A 2 -24.17 17.94 41.75
C ASN A 2 -24.70 16.99 40.64
N TRP A 3 -24.36 15.70 40.72
CA TRP A 3 -24.68 14.64 39.74
C TRP A 3 -26.20 14.47 39.47
N LYS A 4 -27.04 14.96 40.40
CA LYS A 4 -28.50 14.83 40.29
C LYS A 4 -29.12 15.63 39.14
N SER A 5 -28.54 16.79 38.79
CA SER A 5 -29.08 17.68 37.74
C SER A 5 -28.86 17.16 36.31
N PHE A 6 -27.83 16.33 36.09
CA PHE A 6 -27.54 15.77 34.76
C PHE A 6 -28.49 14.63 34.38
N LEU A 7 -28.99 13.88 35.38
CA LEU A 7 -29.88 12.74 35.13
C LEU A 7 -31.33 13.17 34.87
N GLU A 8 -31.73 14.37 35.32
CA GLU A 8 -33.11 14.86 35.16
C GLU A 8 -33.39 15.51 33.79
N THR A 9 -32.35 15.83 33.00
CA THR A 9 -32.50 16.50 31.70
C THR A 9 -32.51 15.58 30.48
N ALA A 10 -32.21 14.29 30.62
CA ALA A 10 -32.26 13.33 29.52
C ALA A 10 -33.60 12.56 29.52
N ARG A 11 -34.59 13.00 28.73
CA ARG A 11 -35.82 12.21 28.50
C ARG A 11 -35.50 10.90 27.75
N PRO A 12 -36.21 9.78 28.05
CA PRO A 12 -35.79 8.46 27.64
C PRO A 12 -36.64 7.90 26.49
N LYS A 13 -36.02 7.42 25.40
CA LYS A 13 -36.69 6.46 24.50
C LYS A 13 -35.90 5.22 24.09
N TYR A 14 -34.63 5.05 24.45
CA TYR A 14 -33.86 3.85 24.04
C TYR A 14 -32.97 3.20 25.13
N ALA A 15 -33.10 3.58 26.39
CA ALA A 15 -32.14 3.18 27.44
C ALA A 15 -32.30 1.78 28.05
N LYS A 16 -33.27 0.95 27.63
CA LYS A 16 -33.49 -0.36 28.29
C LYS A 16 -32.69 -1.53 27.71
N VAL A 17 -32.09 -1.41 26.52
CA VAL A 17 -31.28 -2.49 25.91
C VAL A 17 -29.77 -2.34 26.19
N SER A 18 -29.28 -1.13 26.50
CA SER A 18 -27.84 -0.88 26.67
C SER A 18 -27.29 -1.20 28.07
N LEU A 19 -28.10 -1.10 29.13
CA LEU A 19 -27.59 -1.31 30.50
C LEU A 19 -27.24 -2.77 30.76
N ARG A 20 -28.01 -3.73 30.23
CA ARG A 20 -27.69 -5.16 30.34
C ARG A 20 -26.43 -5.55 29.56
N HIS A 21 -26.25 -5.02 28.36
CA HIS A 21 -25.03 -5.25 27.56
C HIS A 21 -23.79 -4.61 28.19
N PHE A 22 -23.94 -3.40 28.74
CA PHE A 22 -22.86 -2.72 29.45
C PHE A 22 -22.45 -3.48 30.73
N LEU A 23 -23.43 -3.95 31.52
CA LEU A 23 -23.16 -4.77 32.71
C LEU A 23 -22.56 -6.13 32.35
N LEU A 24 -22.95 -6.74 31.23
CA LEU A 24 -22.33 -7.98 30.73
C LEU A 24 -20.86 -7.78 30.33
N LEU A 25 -20.54 -6.68 29.65
CA LEU A 25 -19.18 -6.34 29.25
C LEU A 25 -18.30 -6.04 30.47
N VAL A 26 -18.84 -5.36 31.48
CA VAL A 26 -18.13 -5.10 32.75
C VAL A 26 -17.93 -6.41 33.53
N ALA A 27 -18.91 -7.31 33.56
CA ALA A 27 -18.79 -8.61 34.22
C ALA A 27 -17.77 -9.53 33.52
N LEU A 28 -17.77 -9.58 32.19
CA LEU A 28 -16.77 -10.32 31.40
C LEU A 28 -15.35 -9.78 31.59
N SER A 29 -15.22 -8.45 31.70
CA SER A 29 -13.94 -7.80 31.97
C SER A 29 -13.42 -8.12 33.37
N LEU A 30 -14.30 -8.13 34.37
CA LEU A 30 -13.94 -8.50 35.75
C LEU A 30 -13.59 -9.99 35.88
N LEU A 31 -14.30 -10.87 35.19
CA LEU A 31 -14.00 -12.31 35.14
C LEU A 31 -12.62 -12.59 34.50
N MET A 32 -12.27 -11.86 33.44
CA MET A 32 -10.95 -11.94 32.79
C MET A 32 -9.81 -11.41 33.69
N ILE A 33 -10.10 -10.43 34.55
CA ILE A 33 -9.13 -9.90 35.53
C ILE A 33 -8.95 -10.89 36.69
N ILE A 34 -10.04 -11.47 37.19
CA ILE A 34 -10.00 -12.48 38.26
C ILE A 34 -9.30 -13.76 37.79
N ALA A 35 -9.54 -14.19 36.54
CA ALA A 35 -8.86 -15.33 35.92
C ALA A 35 -7.35 -15.11 35.73
N ASN A 36 -6.90 -13.86 35.52
CA ASN A 36 -5.47 -13.52 35.42
C ASN A 36 -4.78 -13.32 36.78
N LEU A 37 -5.54 -13.03 37.85
CA LEU A 37 -4.99 -12.83 39.19
C LEU A 37 -4.89 -14.10 40.04
N SER A 38 -5.46 -15.22 39.59
CA SER A 38 -5.53 -16.48 40.35
C SER A 38 -4.47 -17.53 39.99
N TRP A 39 -3.46 -17.18 39.19
CA TRP A 39 -2.33 -18.07 38.91
C TRP A 39 -1.14 -17.76 39.82
N THR A 40 -0.91 -18.61 40.82
CA THR A 40 0.33 -18.60 41.63
C THR A 40 1.52 -19.09 40.80
N ASN A 41 2.72 -18.66 41.18
CA ASN A 41 3.99 -18.92 40.47
C ASN A 41 4.34 -20.40 40.25
N ASP A 42 3.64 -21.34 40.88
CA ASP A 42 3.94 -22.77 40.84
C ASP A 42 3.29 -23.51 39.65
N GLN A 43 2.30 -22.91 38.98
CA GLN A 43 1.60 -23.53 37.83
C GLN A 43 2.25 -23.22 36.46
N ARG A 44 3.25 -22.33 36.40
CA ARG A 44 3.92 -21.96 35.12
C ARG A 44 4.96 -22.97 34.62
N GLN A 45 5.36 -23.96 35.42
CA GLN A 45 6.34 -24.97 35.00
C GLN A 45 5.75 -26.22 34.32
N LYS A 46 4.42 -26.36 34.22
CA LYS A 46 3.77 -27.58 33.67
C LYS A 46 3.29 -27.50 32.22
N PHE A 47 3.43 -26.37 31.52
CA PHE A 47 3.10 -26.25 30.10
C PHE A 47 4.27 -25.70 29.29
N SER A 48 5.27 -26.56 29.06
CA SER A 48 6.24 -26.41 27.99
C SER A 48 5.84 -27.40 26.87
N PRO A 49 5.63 -26.96 25.61
CA PRO A 49 5.46 -27.89 24.50
C PRO A 49 6.79 -28.61 24.22
N LEU A 50 6.78 -29.91 24.53
CA LEU A 50 7.59 -31.01 24.01
C LEU A 50 8.58 -30.65 22.87
N GLN A 51 9.87 -30.64 23.20
CA GLN A 51 10.94 -30.95 22.25
C GLN A 51 11.01 -32.47 22.07
N ASP A 52 10.44 -32.99 20.99
CA ASP A 52 10.73 -34.34 20.51
C ASP A 52 11.71 -34.23 19.32
N SER A 53 13.01 -34.33 19.61
CA SER A 53 14.04 -34.54 18.60
C SER A 53 14.40 -36.02 18.55
N LYS A 54 13.68 -36.80 17.74
CA LYS A 54 14.19 -38.09 17.25
C LYS A 54 15.02 -37.85 16.00
N THR A 55 16.33 -37.75 16.18
CA THR A 55 17.33 -37.81 15.11
C THR A 55 17.38 -39.22 14.51
N TYR A 56 16.98 -39.34 13.24
CA TYR A 56 17.35 -40.49 12.41
C TYR A 56 18.78 -40.28 11.89
N HIS A 57 19.69 -41.15 12.33
CA HIS A 57 21.03 -41.29 11.77
C HIS A 57 20.97 -41.94 10.38
N VAL A 58 21.49 -41.27 9.36
CA VAL A 58 22.04 -41.93 8.17
C VAL A 58 23.50 -41.49 8.04
N GLN A 59 24.38 -42.47 8.22
CA GLN A 59 25.83 -42.37 8.12
C GLN A 59 26.25 -42.00 6.69
N ARG A 60 27.18 -41.05 6.55
CA ARG A 60 28.20 -41.08 5.49
C ARG A 60 29.56 -40.73 6.10
N LYS A 61 30.48 -41.68 5.97
CA LYS A 61 31.90 -41.63 6.37
C LYS A 61 32.66 -40.47 5.70
N PRO A 62 33.62 -39.84 6.38
CA PRO A 62 34.71 -39.11 5.74
C PRO A 62 35.87 -40.06 5.39
N PRO A 63 36.72 -39.75 4.38
CA PRO A 63 37.94 -40.49 4.12
C PRO A 63 39.04 -40.15 5.13
N GLU A 64 39.81 -41.18 5.47
CA GLU A 64 40.98 -41.18 6.33
C GLU A 64 42.26 -40.66 5.64
N ASP A 65 43.24 -40.41 6.50
CA ASP A 65 44.69 -40.32 6.30
C ASP A 65 45.31 -39.00 5.81
N SER A 66 46.03 -38.29 6.67
CA SER A 66 47.31 -38.77 7.22
C SER A 66 47.92 -37.81 8.25
N GLU A 67 48.42 -38.41 9.32
CA GLU A 67 49.16 -37.83 10.44
C GLU A 67 50.47 -37.16 10.01
N LYS A 68 50.91 -36.13 10.76
CA LYS A 68 52.13 -36.21 11.60
C LYS A 68 52.48 -34.89 12.28
N ASN A 69 52.52 -34.97 13.62
CA ASN A 69 53.55 -34.45 14.54
C ASN A 69 52.99 -33.75 15.77
N ARG A 70 52.84 -34.56 16.83
CA ARG A 70 53.01 -34.17 18.23
C ARG A 70 54.47 -33.85 18.52
N LEU A 71 54.71 -32.95 19.47
CA LEU A 71 55.70 -33.01 20.57
C LEU A 71 55.39 -31.80 21.47
N SER A 72 54.81 -32.02 22.66
CA SER A 72 55.47 -32.02 23.99
C SER A 72 56.05 -30.64 24.38
N SER A 73 55.94 -30.09 25.58
CA SER A 73 55.45 -30.53 26.89
C SER A 73 55.60 -29.32 27.83
N GLN A 74 54.75 -29.27 28.85
CA GLN A 74 54.94 -28.69 30.19
C GLN A 74 56.18 -27.81 30.45
N GLN A 75 55.98 -26.62 31.04
CA GLN A 75 56.37 -26.37 32.43
C GLN A 75 55.92 -25.00 32.98
N ASP A 76 55.42 -25.09 34.22
CA ASP A 76 55.59 -24.18 35.35
C ASP A 76 54.90 -22.81 35.41
N SER A 77 53.91 -22.78 36.30
CA SER A 77 53.49 -21.63 37.07
C SER A 77 54.46 -21.38 38.23
N LYS A 78 55.03 -20.17 38.31
CA LYS A 78 55.22 -19.43 39.57
C LYS A 78 55.57 -17.96 39.32
N THR A 79 54.72 -17.13 39.89
CA THR A 79 54.76 -15.68 40.11
C THR A 79 56.13 -15.05 40.29
N SER A 80 56.37 -13.96 39.55
CA SER A 80 56.98 -12.75 40.11
C SER A 80 56.32 -11.52 39.50
N GLN A 81 55.79 -10.65 40.36
CA GLN A 81 55.40 -9.30 40.01
C GLN A 81 56.68 -8.55 39.59
N LYS A 82 56.73 -8.15 38.31
CA LYS A 82 57.48 -6.98 37.88
C LYS A 82 56.51 -6.10 37.12
N GLU A 83 56.26 -4.92 37.68
CA GLU A 83 55.66 -3.80 36.99
C GLU A 83 56.45 -3.54 35.70
N ASP A 84 55.81 -3.81 34.56
CA ASP A 84 56.22 -3.20 33.30
C ASP A 84 55.18 -2.13 32.98
N ASN A 85 55.58 -0.88 33.24
CA ASN A 85 54.88 0.34 32.86
C ASN A 85 54.90 0.50 31.32
N GLY A 86 54.16 -0.35 30.62
CA GLY A 86 53.85 -0.19 29.21
C GLY A 86 52.60 0.68 29.06
N VAL A 87 52.78 1.99 28.91
CA VAL A 87 51.71 2.93 28.58
C VAL A 87 50.97 2.42 27.34
N LYS A 88 49.76 1.88 27.53
CA LYS A 88 48.82 1.63 26.43
C LYS A 88 48.38 2.99 25.92
N ASN A 89 49.05 3.51 24.89
CA ASN A 89 48.65 4.71 24.17
C ASN A 89 47.32 4.49 23.44
N SER A 90 46.22 4.51 24.20
CA SER A 90 44.89 4.70 23.65
C SER A 90 44.73 6.17 23.29
N SER A 91 44.03 6.45 22.20
CA SER A 91 43.84 7.83 21.75
C SER A 91 42.38 8.10 21.55
N THR A 92 41.93 9.19 22.16
CA THR A 92 40.54 9.58 22.19
C THR A 92 40.34 10.75 21.23
N ILE A 93 39.52 10.54 20.20
CA ILE A 93 39.18 11.55 19.19
C ILE A 93 37.80 12.11 19.49
N LYS A 94 37.68 13.44 19.53
CA LYS A 94 36.40 14.14 19.62
C LYS A 94 35.68 14.12 18.27
N LEU A 95 34.41 13.75 18.26
CA LEU A 95 33.59 13.65 17.05
C LEU A 95 32.82 14.96 16.79
N SER A 96 33.54 16.06 16.57
CA SER A 96 32.93 17.37 16.30
C SER A 96 32.02 17.34 15.05
N PRO A 97 30.82 17.98 15.07
CA PRO A 97 30.25 18.84 16.12
C PRO A 97 29.51 18.09 17.25
N CYS A 98 29.44 16.76 17.18
CA CYS A 98 28.75 15.96 18.19
C CYS A 98 29.62 15.89 19.45
N ALA A 99 29.08 16.29 20.60
CA ALA A 99 29.81 16.37 21.87
C ALA A 99 30.08 14.97 22.48
N CYS A 100 30.72 14.09 21.71
CA CYS A 100 31.08 12.73 22.10
C CYS A 100 32.49 12.38 21.59
N GLU A 101 33.05 11.32 22.17
CA GLU A 101 34.43 10.92 21.98
C GLU A 101 34.53 9.44 21.60
N ARG A 102 35.57 9.09 20.85
CA ARG A 102 35.84 7.71 20.43
C ARG A 102 37.29 7.34 20.74
N THR A 103 37.47 6.28 21.50
CA THR A 103 38.79 5.79 21.91
C THR A 103 39.24 4.65 21.01
N PHE A 104 40.49 4.73 20.54
CA PHE A 104 41.13 3.72 19.72
C PHE A 104 42.32 3.08 20.46
N PRO A 105 42.49 1.74 20.38
CA PRO A 105 43.50 1.03 21.15
C PRO A 105 44.94 1.28 20.67
N HIS A 106 45.15 1.76 19.44
CA HIS A 106 46.47 2.01 18.88
C HIS A 106 46.45 3.17 17.86
N LEU A 107 47.11 4.30 18.16
CA LEU A 107 47.53 5.24 17.12
C LEU A 107 48.92 4.87 16.63
N ASN A 108 49.02 4.41 15.39
CA ASN A 108 50.30 4.42 14.69
C ASN A 108 50.21 5.44 13.55
N MET A 109 50.41 6.72 13.88
CA MET A 109 50.29 7.86 12.94
C MET A 109 51.36 7.85 11.83
N ASN A 110 52.31 6.92 11.87
CA ASN A 110 53.36 6.76 10.85
C ASN A 110 52.85 6.17 9.52
N ASN A 111 51.61 5.65 9.47
CA ASN A 111 51.05 4.98 8.28
C ASN A 111 50.23 5.91 7.36
N GLY A 112 50.30 7.22 7.56
CA GLY A 112 49.58 8.22 6.77
C GLY A 112 48.24 8.65 7.38
N THR A 113 47.55 9.56 6.70
CA THR A 113 46.27 10.13 7.17
C THR A 113 45.15 9.75 6.21
N SER A 114 43.99 9.40 6.76
CA SER A 114 42.77 9.21 5.96
C SER A 114 42.37 10.51 5.27
N THR A 115 41.68 10.39 4.12
CA THR A 115 41.08 11.53 3.42
C THR A 115 39.72 11.94 3.99
N CYS A 116 39.20 11.22 4.99
CA CYS A 116 37.87 11.44 5.58
C CYS A 116 37.90 12.31 6.83
N SER A 117 38.58 11.87 7.89
CA SER A 117 38.60 12.52 9.22
C SER A 117 39.71 11.97 10.12
N ASP A 118 39.91 12.62 11.27
CA ASP A 118 40.84 12.14 12.32
C ASP A 118 40.37 10.81 12.92
N SER A 119 39.06 10.62 13.09
CA SER A 119 38.50 9.35 13.57
C SER A 119 38.76 8.22 12.57
N ALA A 120 38.67 8.50 11.27
CA ALA A 120 39.04 7.56 10.22
C ALA A 120 40.54 7.26 10.20
N THR A 121 41.39 8.26 10.45
CA THR A 121 42.85 8.09 10.57
C THR A 121 43.20 7.20 11.77
N ALA A 122 42.52 7.39 12.90
CA ALA A 122 42.77 6.65 14.13
C ALA A 122 42.45 5.14 14.04
N ARG A 123 41.70 4.70 13.02
CA ARG A 123 41.48 3.28 12.72
C ARG A 123 42.72 2.57 12.16
N GLY A 124 43.68 3.31 11.60
CA GLY A 124 44.88 2.74 10.98
C GLY A 124 44.64 2.16 9.57
N PRO A 125 45.68 1.53 8.97
CA PRO A 125 45.59 0.94 7.62
C PRO A 125 44.74 -0.34 7.60
N GLY A 126 44.44 -0.86 6.41
CA GLY A 126 43.69 -2.12 6.25
C GLY A 126 42.17 -1.95 6.22
N GLN A 127 41.67 -0.73 6.04
CA GLN A 127 40.24 -0.46 6.16
C GLN A 127 39.45 -1.04 4.99
N LYS A 128 38.30 -1.66 5.32
CA LYS A 128 37.29 -2.12 4.37
C LYS A 128 36.08 -1.18 4.45
N ILE A 129 35.77 -0.47 3.38
CA ILE A 129 34.80 0.65 3.39
C ILE A 129 33.56 0.34 2.55
N VAL A 130 32.37 0.58 3.09
CA VAL A 130 31.15 0.79 2.29
C VAL A 130 30.86 2.29 2.24
N SER A 131 30.95 2.84 1.04
CA SER A 131 31.03 4.28 0.79
C SER A 131 29.73 4.84 0.21
N PHE A 132 29.28 5.96 0.78
CA PHE A 132 28.02 6.63 0.44
C PHE A 132 28.24 8.14 0.24
N SER A 133 27.37 8.76 -0.55
CA SER A 133 27.31 10.22 -0.72
C SER A 133 25.97 10.76 -0.24
N PHE A 134 26.01 11.85 0.53
CA PHE A 134 24.83 12.59 0.96
C PHE A 134 25.05 14.09 0.68
N TYR A 135 24.46 14.61 -0.38
CA TYR A 135 24.68 15.98 -0.85
C TYR A 135 23.35 16.68 -1.11
N GLY A 136 23.34 18.02 -1.09
CA GLY A 136 22.13 18.82 -1.25
C GLY A 136 21.31 18.88 0.04
N SER A 137 21.94 18.85 1.22
CA SER A 137 21.30 18.86 2.55
C SER A 137 20.20 19.91 2.72
N LYS A 138 20.32 21.07 2.07
CA LYS A 138 19.32 22.17 2.09
C LYS A 138 18.09 21.93 1.21
N THR A 139 18.18 21.04 0.22
CA THR A 139 17.16 20.84 -0.83
C THR A 139 16.62 19.40 -0.88
N MET A 140 17.29 18.45 -0.24
CA MET A 140 16.97 17.02 -0.30
C MET A 140 16.00 16.60 0.80
N GLY A 141 14.99 15.81 0.42
CA GLY A 141 13.93 15.36 1.33
C GLY A 141 14.38 14.33 2.38
N GLN A 142 13.56 14.19 3.43
CA GLN A 142 13.74 13.33 4.62
C GLN A 142 14.18 11.87 4.31
N LYS A 143 13.80 11.32 3.14
CA LYS A 143 14.13 9.95 2.70
C LYS A 143 15.64 9.66 2.60
N TYR A 144 16.46 10.63 2.21
CA TYR A 144 17.91 10.41 2.04
C TYR A 144 18.65 10.47 3.39
N TYR A 145 18.13 11.27 4.32
CA TYR A 145 18.60 11.28 5.71
C TYR A 145 18.35 9.94 6.40
N GLU A 146 17.18 9.34 6.16
CA GLU A 146 16.82 8.02 6.68
C GLU A 146 17.74 6.91 6.16
N GLY A 147 18.22 7.03 4.92
CA GLY A 147 19.14 6.09 4.30
C GLY A 147 20.44 5.88 5.07
N ILE A 148 20.96 6.94 5.71
CA ILE A 148 22.15 6.85 6.58
C ILE A 148 21.87 5.93 7.78
N TRP A 149 20.73 6.12 8.44
CA TRP A 149 20.33 5.33 9.60
C TRP A 149 20.15 3.87 9.28
N ARG A 150 19.35 3.61 8.24
CA ARG A 150 18.94 2.26 7.84
C ARG A 150 20.13 1.42 7.40
N ASN A 151 21.07 2.04 6.69
CA ASN A 151 22.32 1.38 6.33
C ASN A 151 23.18 1.15 7.58
N ALA A 152 23.35 2.15 8.46
CA ALA A 152 24.13 1.98 9.69
C ALA A 152 23.61 0.85 10.59
N GLU A 153 22.29 0.67 10.72
CA GLU A 153 21.68 -0.43 11.48
C GLU A 153 21.97 -1.82 10.87
N ARG A 154 22.20 -1.89 9.56
CA ARG A 154 22.45 -3.14 8.84
C ARG A 154 23.92 -3.50 8.75
N MET A 155 24.80 -2.51 8.78
CA MET A 155 26.24 -2.68 8.55
C MET A 155 26.87 -3.73 9.45
N SER A 156 26.58 -3.73 10.76
CA SER A 156 27.15 -4.72 11.69
C SER A 156 26.74 -6.17 11.39
N SER A 157 25.61 -6.38 10.73
CA SER A 157 25.12 -7.72 10.37
C SER A 157 25.53 -8.17 8.96
N VAL A 158 25.60 -7.23 8.00
CA VAL A 158 25.92 -7.53 6.60
C VAL A 158 27.43 -7.46 6.36
N TYR A 159 28.11 -6.52 7.00
CA TYR A 159 29.54 -6.27 6.86
C TYR A 159 30.18 -5.97 8.24
N PRO A 160 30.25 -6.96 9.16
CA PRO A 160 30.65 -6.77 10.56
C PRO A 160 32.03 -6.10 10.75
N ASP A 161 32.98 -6.38 9.85
CA ASP A 161 34.36 -5.85 9.91
C ASP A 161 34.60 -4.66 8.97
N TRP A 162 33.52 -4.06 8.43
CA TRP A 162 33.63 -2.95 7.50
C TRP A 162 33.17 -1.65 8.15
N VAL A 163 33.70 -0.55 7.64
CA VAL A 163 33.34 0.80 8.07
C VAL A 163 32.35 1.37 7.06
N MET A 164 31.25 1.91 7.58
CA MET A 164 30.34 2.74 6.80
C MET A 164 30.89 4.15 6.74
N ARG A 165 31.16 4.65 5.54
CA ARG A 165 31.69 5.98 5.32
C ARG A 165 30.73 6.82 4.50
N VAL A 166 30.26 7.93 5.07
CA VAL A 166 29.29 8.83 4.43
C VAL A 166 29.96 10.19 4.19
N TYR A 167 30.17 10.53 2.92
CA TYR A 167 30.64 11.86 2.52
C TYR A 167 29.46 12.81 2.39
N HIS A 168 29.46 13.90 3.16
CA HIS A 168 28.28 14.78 3.27
C HIS A 168 28.55 16.29 3.22
N ASP A 169 27.50 17.06 2.93
CA ASP A 169 27.48 18.53 2.98
C ASP A 169 26.57 19.11 4.08
N ILE A 170 26.17 18.29 5.06
CA ILE A 170 25.49 18.75 6.29
C ILE A 170 26.45 19.62 7.08
N SER A 171 26.12 20.90 7.27
CA SER A 171 26.95 21.81 8.06
C SER A 171 26.84 21.52 9.57
N PRO A 172 27.83 21.91 10.38
CA PRO A 172 27.83 21.65 11.81
C PRO A 172 26.55 22.09 12.56
N ASP A 173 25.99 23.24 12.18
CA ASP A 173 24.74 23.81 12.70
C ASP A 173 23.48 23.03 12.27
N GLN A 174 23.55 22.29 11.16
CA GLN A 174 22.46 21.45 10.64
C GLN A 174 22.52 20.01 11.15
N MET A 175 23.53 19.67 11.96
CA MET A 175 23.68 18.33 12.49
C MET A 175 22.57 18.03 13.50
N SER A 176 21.68 17.09 13.18
CA SER A 176 20.57 16.74 14.07
C SER A 176 21.07 15.97 15.29
N ALA A 177 20.42 16.17 16.45
CA ALA A 177 20.72 15.41 17.68
C ALA A 177 20.66 13.89 17.45
N GLY A 178 19.74 13.47 16.60
CA GLY A 178 19.64 12.07 16.21
C GLY A 178 20.89 11.59 15.44
N LEU A 179 21.31 12.31 14.39
CA LEU A 179 22.47 11.89 13.58
C LEU A 179 23.75 11.89 14.44
N CYS A 180 23.87 12.83 15.38
CA CYS A 180 24.90 12.79 16.40
C CYS A 180 24.81 11.52 17.25
N ASN A 181 23.63 11.20 17.79
CA ASN A 181 23.45 9.98 18.59
C ASN A 181 23.83 8.71 17.80
N LEU A 182 23.46 8.62 16.51
CA LEU A 182 23.88 7.52 15.64
C LEU A 182 25.40 7.47 15.49
N TRP A 183 26.03 8.61 15.19
CA TRP A 183 27.48 8.64 14.97
C TRP A 183 28.27 8.31 16.23
N CYS A 184 27.83 8.81 17.39
CA CYS A 184 28.45 8.53 18.68
C CYS A 184 28.34 7.04 19.05
N ARG A 185 27.17 6.41 18.85
CA ARG A 185 26.94 5.01 19.25
C ARG A 185 27.49 3.97 18.26
N SER A 186 27.79 4.37 17.03
CA SER A 186 28.20 3.46 15.94
C SER A 186 29.71 3.55 15.69
N PRO A 187 30.53 2.67 16.31
CA PRO A 187 31.99 2.73 16.18
C PRO A 187 32.49 2.41 14.76
N PHE A 188 31.65 1.86 13.89
CA PHE A 188 31.94 1.58 12.48
C PHE A 188 31.48 2.69 11.52
N LEU A 189 30.93 3.80 12.01
CA LEU A 189 30.44 4.90 11.18
C LEU A 189 31.42 6.09 11.18
N ASP A 190 31.79 6.51 9.96
CA ASP A 190 32.56 7.72 9.68
C ASP A 190 31.68 8.69 8.87
N LEU A 191 31.47 9.90 9.41
CA LEU A 191 30.86 11.02 8.69
C LEU A 191 31.98 11.96 8.23
N CYS A 192 32.14 12.11 6.91
CA CYS A 192 33.19 12.94 6.31
C CYS A 192 32.56 14.23 5.76
N TYR A 193 32.74 15.33 6.47
CA TYR A 193 32.22 16.62 6.03
C TYR A 193 33.07 17.16 4.88
N MET A 194 32.47 17.29 3.70
CA MET A 194 33.20 17.57 2.45
C MET A 194 34.00 18.87 2.45
N LYS A 195 33.57 19.87 3.25
CA LYS A 195 34.27 21.16 3.33
C LYS A 195 35.49 21.15 4.24
N GLU A 196 35.65 20.09 5.04
CA GLU A 196 36.70 19.96 6.06
C GLU A 196 37.50 18.66 5.88
N LEU A 197 37.50 18.07 4.67
CA LEU A 197 38.26 16.86 4.41
C LEU A 197 39.77 17.08 4.58
N PRO A 198 40.47 16.22 5.34
CA PRO A 198 41.92 16.25 5.42
C PRO A 198 42.55 16.07 4.04
N LYS A 199 43.53 16.92 3.70
CA LYS A 199 44.30 16.90 2.43
C LYS A 199 43.52 17.15 1.14
N LEU A 200 42.18 17.21 1.18
CA LEU A 200 41.32 17.42 0.00
C LEU A 200 40.26 18.53 0.19
N PRO A 201 40.61 19.72 0.74
CA PRO A 201 39.63 20.73 1.16
C PRO A 201 38.87 21.41 0.01
N HIS A 202 39.33 21.32 -1.24
CA HIS A 202 38.69 21.97 -2.39
C HIS A 202 37.67 21.07 -3.12
N LEU A 203 37.52 19.82 -2.69
CA LEU A 203 36.70 18.84 -3.42
C LEU A 203 35.18 18.99 -3.22
N TRP A 204 34.73 19.87 -2.31
CA TRP A 204 33.31 20.10 -2.06
C TRP A 204 32.57 20.76 -3.25
N HIS A 205 33.29 21.42 -4.15
CA HIS A 205 32.73 22.02 -5.37
C HIS A 205 32.39 21.00 -6.46
N HIS A 206 32.84 19.75 -6.32
CA HIS A 206 32.64 18.70 -7.32
C HIS A 206 31.24 18.05 -7.19
N THR A 207 30.77 17.39 -8.24
CA THR A 207 29.47 16.71 -8.27
C THR A 207 29.30 15.75 -7.10
N GLY A 208 28.32 16.01 -6.22
CA GLY A 208 28.15 15.29 -4.96
C GLY A 208 27.92 13.79 -5.08
N SER A 209 27.40 13.32 -6.22
CA SER A 209 27.29 11.89 -6.52
C SER A 209 28.65 11.19 -6.56
N MET A 210 29.75 11.87 -6.88
CA MET A 210 31.06 11.23 -7.00
C MET A 210 31.80 11.09 -5.67
N TRP A 211 31.36 11.72 -4.57
CA TRP A 211 32.11 11.71 -3.31
C TRP A 211 32.30 10.30 -2.74
N ARG A 212 31.39 9.37 -3.04
CA ARG A 212 31.47 7.96 -2.67
C ARG A 212 32.64 7.21 -3.33
N PHE A 213 33.31 7.81 -4.31
CA PHE A 213 34.51 7.26 -4.96
C PHE A 213 35.82 7.67 -4.27
N LEU A 214 35.79 8.61 -3.31
CA LEU A 214 36.98 9.10 -2.59
C LEU A 214 37.79 8.04 -1.82
N PRO A 215 37.25 6.89 -1.37
CA PRO A 215 38.07 5.84 -0.79
C PRO A 215 39.16 5.30 -1.72
N MET A 216 39.04 5.48 -3.04
CA MET A 216 40.10 5.16 -4.00
C MET A 216 41.40 5.95 -3.77
N ALA A 217 41.30 7.14 -3.19
CA ALA A 217 42.43 8.03 -2.89
C ALA A 217 42.87 7.97 -1.42
N ASP A 218 42.20 7.18 -0.58
CA ASP A 218 42.53 7.07 0.84
C ASP A 218 43.67 6.05 1.05
N PRO A 219 44.84 6.47 1.60
CA PRO A 219 45.98 5.58 1.77
C PRO A 219 45.74 4.47 2.80
N LEU A 220 44.74 4.60 3.68
CA LEU A 220 44.43 3.63 4.72
C LEU A 220 43.36 2.60 4.30
N VAL A 221 42.74 2.80 3.12
CA VAL A 221 41.71 1.90 2.58
C VAL A 221 42.36 0.83 1.71
N ASP A 222 42.01 -0.42 1.99
CA ASP A 222 42.45 -1.59 1.23
C ASP A 222 41.37 -2.10 0.29
N VAL A 223 40.10 -1.97 0.68
CA VAL A 223 38.95 -2.39 -0.12
C VAL A 223 37.82 -1.39 0.06
N PHE A 224 37.13 -1.05 -1.02
CA PHE A 224 35.89 -0.30 -0.91
C PHE A 224 34.76 -0.83 -1.81
N LEU A 225 33.54 -0.59 -1.36
CA LEU A 225 32.29 -0.76 -2.09
C LEU A 225 31.58 0.59 -2.19
N CYS A 226 30.90 0.80 -3.29
CA CYS A 226 30.16 2.03 -3.54
C CYS A 226 28.65 1.77 -3.53
N ARG A 227 27.90 2.60 -2.79
CA ARG A 227 26.44 2.49 -2.65
C ARG A 227 25.76 3.86 -2.71
N ASP A 228 24.57 3.88 -3.31
CA ASP A 228 23.66 5.02 -3.19
C ASP A 228 23.05 5.00 -1.78
N VAL A 229 22.94 6.17 -1.12
CA VAL A 229 22.50 6.26 0.28
C VAL A 229 21.06 5.78 0.49
N ASP A 230 20.23 5.85 -0.55
CA ASP A 230 18.87 5.33 -0.56
C ASP A 230 18.77 3.85 -0.97
N SER A 231 19.90 3.16 -1.20
CA SER A 231 19.92 1.72 -1.47
C SER A 231 20.49 0.97 -0.26
N TYR A 232 19.71 0.04 0.30
CA TYR A 232 20.12 -0.65 1.53
C TYR A 232 21.06 -1.80 1.29
N VAL A 233 22.04 -1.94 2.18
CA VAL A 233 22.93 -3.10 2.13
C VAL A 233 22.20 -4.41 2.43
N SER A 234 22.62 -5.52 1.81
CA SER A 234 21.90 -6.81 1.93
C SER A 234 22.81 -8.05 2.06
N PRO A 235 22.35 -9.14 2.70
CA PRO A 235 23.13 -10.39 2.75
C PRO A 235 23.45 -10.97 1.35
N ARG A 236 22.58 -10.72 0.36
CA ARG A 236 22.76 -11.15 -1.03
C ARG A 236 23.96 -10.47 -1.70
N GLU A 237 24.22 -9.20 -1.42
CA GLU A 237 25.46 -8.59 -1.91
C GLU A 237 26.68 -9.05 -1.14
N ALA A 238 26.57 -9.30 0.17
CA ALA A 238 27.72 -9.67 0.99
C ALA A 238 28.33 -10.99 0.51
N THR A 239 27.48 -11.94 0.10
CA THR A 239 27.92 -13.20 -0.52
C THR A 239 28.63 -13.00 -1.86
N ALA A 240 28.07 -12.17 -2.75
CA ALA A 240 28.72 -11.81 -4.02
C ALA A 240 30.04 -11.04 -3.83
N VAL A 241 30.12 -10.21 -2.79
CA VAL A 241 31.34 -9.49 -2.39
C VAL A 241 32.37 -10.47 -1.84
N GLN A 242 31.97 -11.42 -1.00
CA GLN A 242 32.87 -12.43 -0.45
C GLN A 242 33.51 -13.27 -1.57
N GLU A 243 32.71 -13.73 -2.54
CA GLU A 243 33.25 -14.43 -3.73
C GLU A 243 34.25 -13.56 -4.50
N TRP A 244 33.97 -12.26 -4.62
CA TRP A 244 34.92 -11.35 -5.24
C TRP A 244 36.19 -11.19 -4.42
N LEU A 245 36.11 -11.06 -3.10
CA LEU A 245 37.27 -10.95 -2.21
C LEU A 245 38.18 -12.18 -2.33
N GLU A 246 37.59 -13.37 -2.46
CA GLU A 246 38.29 -14.64 -2.64
C GLU A 246 38.84 -14.82 -4.07
N SER A 247 38.30 -14.10 -5.06
CA SER A 247 38.79 -14.15 -6.44
C SER A 247 40.10 -13.39 -6.66
N ASN A 248 40.78 -13.68 -7.77
CA ASN A 248 41.96 -12.94 -8.21
C ASN A 248 41.64 -11.60 -8.93
N LYS A 249 40.37 -11.18 -8.97
CA LYS A 249 39.96 -9.95 -9.66
C LYS A 249 40.07 -8.73 -8.73
N THR A 250 40.64 -7.64 -9.25
CA THR A 250 40.77 -6.39 -8.49
C THR A 250 39.44 -5.67 -8.32
N PHE A 251 38.57 -5.71 -9.34
CA PHE A 251 37.32 -4.93 -9.37
C PHE A 251 36.07 -5.82 -9.32
N HIS A 252 34.96 -5.25 -8.86
CA HIS A 252 33.66 -5.90 -8.78
C HIS A 252 32.53 -5.02 -9.30
N ALA A 253 31.55 -5.63 -9.96
CA ALA A 253 30.30 -4.98 -10.30
C ALA A 253 29.12 -5.95 -10.13
N MET A 254 27.93 -5.40 -9.87
CA MET A 254 26.70 -6.16 -9.65
C MET A 254 25.54 -5.61 -10.49
N ARG A 255 24.75 -6.51 -11.09
CA ARG A 255 23.52 -6.21 -11.85
C ARG A 255 22.42 -7.21 -11.47
N ASP A 256 21.49 -6.78 -10.64
CA ASP A 256 20.50 -7.68 -10.01
C ASP A 256 19.04 -7.28 -10.36
N HIS A 257 18.82 -6.47 -11.39
CA HIS A 257 17.47 -6.05 -11.84
C HIS A 257 17.44 -5.86 -13.37
N PRO A 258 16.30 -6.05 -14.08
CA PRO A 258 16.25 -5.89 -15.54
C PRO A 258 16.57 -4.47 -16.05
N MET A 259 16.50 -3.47 -15.16
CA MET A 259 16.88 -2.08 -15.45
C MET A 259 18.35 -1.78 -15.14
N HIS A 260 19.12 -2.74 -14.61
CA HIS A 260 20.55 -2.58 -14.31
C HIS A 260 21.39 -2.79 -15.57
N ARG A 261 21.16 -1.95 -16.59
CA ARG A 261 21.72 -2.08 -17.95
C ARG A 261 23.03 -1.32 -18.16
N GLY A 262 23.66 -0.80 -17.11
CA GLY A 262 24.95 -0.12 -17.22
C GLY A 262 26.10 -1.13 -17.24
N LEU A 263 27.20 -0.79 -17.94
CA LEU A 263 28.45 -1.56 -17.91
C LEU A 263 28.96 -1.75 -16.47
N MET A 264 28.95 -0.66 -15.70
CA MET A 264 29.19 -0.65 -14.26
C MET A 264 28.27 0.35 -13.58
N LEU A 265 27.38 -0.08 -12.69
CA LEU A 265 26.49 0.84 -12.00
C LEU A 265 27.22 1.62 -10.92
N ALA A 266 27.04 2.95 -10.89
CA ALA A 266 27.75 3.84 -9.99
C ALA A 266 27.52 3.55 -8.49
N GLY A 267 26.34 3.05 -8.12
CA GLY A 267 26.01 2.60 -6.77
C GLY A 267 26.19 1.10 -6.51
N MET A 268 26.86 0.35 -7.40
CA MET A 268 26.98 -1.11 -7.28
C MET A 268 28.31 -1.70 -7.77
N TRP A 269 29.43 -1.11 -7.36
CA TRP A 269 30.76 -1.57 -7.73
C TRP A 269 31.75 -1.42 -6.56
N GLY A 270 32.92 -2.05 -6.69
CA GLY A 270 33.98 -1.98 -5.69
C GLY A 270 35.37 -2.27 -6.25
N SER A 271 36.39 -2.00 -5.43
CA SER A 271 37.81 -2.17 -5.76
C SER A 271 38.61 -2.64 -4.55
N LYS A 272 39.52 -3.60 -4.77
CA LYS A 272 40.62 -3.93 -3.86
C LYS A 272 41.72 -2.88 -4.03
N VAL A 273 41.47 -1.68 -3.49
CA VAL A 273 42.31 -0.48 -3.65
C VAL A 273 43.80 -0.78 -3.47
N ALA A 274 44.16 -1.57 -2.45
CA ALA A 274 45.55 -1.91 -2.16
C ALA A 274 46.26 -2.64 -3.32
N GLN A 275 45.55 -3.45 -4.10
CA GLN A 275 46.14 -4.24 -5.21
C GLN A 275 46.52 -3.36 -6.40
N ARG A 276 45.87 -2.20 -6.58
CA ARG A 276 46.15 -1.26 -7.68
C ARG A 276 46.05 0.20 -7.21
N ARG A 277 46.78 0.55 -6.15
CA ARG A 277 46.63 1.85 -5.46
C ARG A 277 46.88 3.04 -6.39
N ASP A 278 47.97 3.02 -7.16
CA ASP A 278 48.29 4.10 -8.11
C ASP A 278 47.25 4.28 -9.21
N PHE A 279 46.68 3.17 -9.70
CA PHE A 279 45.63 3.21 -10.71
C PHE A 279 44.34 3.83 -10.14
N ASN A 280 43.91 3.37 -8.96
CA ASN A 280 42.72 3.90 -8.28
C ASN A 280 42.88 5.40 -7.98
N LEU A 281 44.05 5.82 -7.50
CA LEU A 281 44.36 7.23 -7.23
C LEU A 281 44.29 8.09 -8.50
N ARG A 282 44.96 7.68 -9.59
CA ARG A 282 44.92 8.41 -10.87
C ARG A 282 43.49 8.52 -11.41
N LYS A 283 42.72 7.43 -11.36
CA LYS A 283 41.34 7.42 -11.84
C LYS A 283 40.42 8.27 -10.98
N CYS A 284 40.60 8.26 -9.66
CA CYS A 284 39.88 9.16 -8.77
C CYS A 284 40.15 10.63 -9.14
N ALA A 285 41.42 11.00 -9.37
CA ALA A 285 41.81 12.35 -9.79
C ALA A 285 41.21 12.74 -11.16
N GLU A 286 41.26 11.85 -12.16
CA GLU A 286 40.64 12.08 -13.48
C GLU A 286 39.13 12.31 -13.39
N MET A 287 38.42 11.49 -12.61
CA MET A 287 36.97 11.59 -12.42
C MET A 287 36.59 12.89 -11.72
N LEU A 288 37.34 13.27 -10.68
CA LEU A 288 37.14 14.53 -9.97
C LEU A 288 37.38 15.72 -10.89
N LYS A 289 38.46 15.72 -11.69
CA LYS A 289 38.75 16.80 -12.65
C LYS A 289 37.62 17.00 -13.66
N LYS A 290 37.04 15.93 -14.23
CA LYS A 290 35.89 16.08 -15.14
C LYS A 290 34.62 16.62 -14.47
N GLY A 291 34.44 16.38 -13.17
CA GLY A 291 33.26 16.87 -12.44
C GLY A 291 33.24 18.35 -12.13
N THR A 292 34.32 19.09 -12.42
CA THR A 292 34.32 20.56 -12.35
C THR A 292 33.89 21.22 -13.66
N GLU A 293 33.89 20.48 -14.78
CA GLU A 293 33.72 21.06 -16.11
C GLU A 293 32.24 21.11 -16.56
N LYS A 294 31.40 20.13 -16.18
CA LYS A 294 29.93 20.12 -16.40
C LYS A 294 29.21 19.26 -15.37
N SER A 295 28.30 19.84 -14.58
CA SER A 295 27.39 19.08 -13.71
C SER A 295 26.28 18.45 -14.54
N ASN A 296 26.22 17.12 -14.60
CA ASN A 296 25.11 16.38 -15.17
C ASN A 296 24.72 15.20 -14.26
N LYS A 297 23.45 14.81 -14.29
CA LYS A 297 22.88 13.75 -13.42
C LYS A 297 23.53 12.37 -13.61
N TRP A 298 24.17 12.12 -14.76
CA TRP A 298 24.68 10.82 -15.18
C TRP A 298 26.21 10.76 -15.14
N LEU A 299 26.86 11.74 -14.52
CA LEU A 299 28.29 11.94 -14.65
C LEU A 299 29.08 10.80 -14.00
N ASP A 300 28.65 10.32 -12.83
CA ASP A 300 29.26 9.19 -12.13
C ASP A 300 29.21 7.91 -12.99
N GLN A 301 28.05 7.60 -13.54
CA GLN A 301 27.80 6.48 -14.43
C GLN A 301 28.61 6.58 -15.74
N THR A 302 28.67 7.77 -16.33
CA THR A 302 29.39 8.04 -17.58
C THR A 302 30.90 7.96 -17.39
N ASN A 303 31.42 8.46 -16.27
CA ASN A 303 32.84 8.39 -15.94
C ASN A 303 33.29 6.93 -15.75
N LEU A 304 32.48 6.10 -15.09
CA LEU A 304 32.78 4.67 -14.98
C LEU A 304 32.83 3.99 -16.35
N ALA A 305 31.86 4.26 -17.23
CA ALA A 305 31.82 3.66 -18.56
C ALA A 305 32.95 4.13 -19.49
N THR A 306 33.37 5.40 -19.40
CA THR A 306 34.30 6.01 -20.35
C THR A 306 35.76 6.06 -19.87
N LEU A 307 35.98 6.23 -18.57
CA LEU A 307 37.33 6.36 -17.99
C LEU A 307 37.84 5.09 -17.32
N PHE A 308 36.94 4.32 -16.72
CA PHE A 308 37.29 3.18 -15.86
C PHE A 308 37.17 1.86 -16.63
N TRP A 309 35.96 1.54 -17.13
CA TRP A 309 35.63 0.28 -17.78
C TRP A 309 36.61 -0.16 -18.89
N PRO A 310 37.05 0.71 -19.83
CA PRO A 310 37.95 0.28 -20.91
C PRO A 310 39.27 -0.32 -20.41
N GLN A 311 39.72 0.08 -19.21
CA GLN A 311 40.99 -0.32 -18.62
C GLN A 311 40.87 -1.45 -17.58
N ILE A 312 39.64 -1.84 -17.21
CA ILE A 312 39.40 -2.84 -16.16
C ILE A 312 38.53 -4.01 -16.59
N LYS A 313 37.96 -3.98 -17.80
CA LYS A 313 37.06 -5.02 -18.36
C LYS A 313 37.61 -6.45 -18.31
N GLU A 314 38.93 -6.62 -18.25
CA GLU A 314 39.63 -7.91 -18.12
C GLU A 314 39.89 -8.32 -16.65
N ASP A 315 39.91 -7.36 -15.73
CA ASP A 315 40.23 -7.49 -14.30
C ASP A 315 39.02 -7.17 -13.40
N ILE A 316 37.84 -7.64 -13.80
CA ILE A 316 36.60 -7.42 -13.05
C ILE A 316 35.82 -8.73 -12.89
N LEU A 317 35.30 -8.96 -11.69
CA LEU A 317 34.28 -9.97 -11.44
C LEU A 317 32.91 -9.33 -11.49
N ILE A 318 32.01 -9.85 -12.31
CA ILE A 318 30.65 -9.33 -12.45
C ILE A 318 29.65 -10.36 -11.97
N HIS A 319 28.75 -9.96 -11.07
CA HIS A 319 27.58 -10.75 -10.73
C HIS A 319 26.35 -10.19 -11.44
N ASP A 320 25.69 -11.01 -12.24
CA ASP A 320 24.52 -10.63 -13.02
C ASP A 320 23.40 -11.66 -12.88
N SER A 321 22.15 -11.21 -12.84
CA SER A 321 20.96 -12.06 -12.80
C SER A 321 20.10 -12.03 -14.05
N PHE A 322 20.37 -11.13 -15.00
CA PHE A 322 19.50 -10.88 -16.14
C PHE A 322 20.25 -10.72 -17.45
N MET A 323 21.36 -9.97 -17.46
CA MET A 323 22.07 -9.61 -18.69
C MET A 323 23.31 -10.48 -18.88
N CYS A 324 23.30 -11.73 -18.40
CA CYS A 324 24.46 -12.62 -18.43
C CYS A 324 24.89 -13.00 -19.86
N GLU A 325 23.93 -13.01 -20.79
CA GLU A 325 24.14 -13.37 -22.21
C GLU A 325 24.27 -12.14 -23.12
N ASP A 326 24.17 -10.93 -22.57
CA ASP A 326 24.29 -9.70 -23.34
C ASP A 326 25.75 -9.47 -23.76
N ALA A 327 26.01 -9.62 -25.06
CA ALA A 327 27.35 -9.54 -25.64
C ALA A 327 27.91 -8.10 -25.65
N GLU A 328 27.05 -7.08 -25.63
CA GLU A 328 27.50 -5.67 -25.57
C GLU A 328 27.95 -5.32 -24.14
N LEU A 329 27.22 -5.82 -23.13
CA LEU A 329 27.54 -5.59 -21.72
C LEU A 329 28.66 -6.51 -21.21
N ASN A 330 28.88 -7.66 -21.84
CA ASN A 330 29.86 -8.66 -21.42
C ASN A 330 30.73 -9.17 -22.58
N PRO A 331 31.47 -8.27 -23.26
CA PRO A 331 32.20 -8.64 -24.47
C PRO A 331 33.41 -9.55 -24.23
N ILE A 332 33.85 -9.70 -22.98
CA ILE A 332 35.09 -10.43 -22.63
C ILE A 332 34.82 -11.49 -21.56
N ASN A 333 34.30 -11.07 -20.40
CA ASN A 333 34.11 -11.95 -19.24
C ASN A 333 32.63 -12.27 -19.07
N LYS A 334 32.28 -13.56 -19.06
CA LYS A 334 30.92 -14.00 -18.71
C LYS A 334 30.65 -13.68 -17.23
N PRO A 335 29.54 -12.98 -16.92
CA PRO A 335 29.14 -12.73 -15.54
C PRO A 335 28.87 -14.03 -14.80
N ARG A 336 29.09 -14.00 -13.49
CA ARG A 336 28.65 -15.05 -12.57
C ARG A 336 27.21 -14.79 -12.14
N PRO A 337 26.41 -15.84 -11.90
CA PRO A 337 25.17 -15.68 -11.14
C PRO A 337 25.51 -15.32 -9.69
N PHE A 338 24.57 -14.68 -9.00
CA PHE A 338 24.66 -14.56 -7.54
C PHE A 338 24.55 -15.96 -6.90
N SER A 339 25.43 -16.31 -5.96
CA SER A 339 25.40 -17.60 -5.24
C SER A 339 24.15 -17.81 -4.39
N THR A 340 23.51 -16.74 -3.97
CA THR A 340 22.25 -16.82 -3.24
C THR A 340 21.06 -16.76 -4.20
N LYS A 341 19.95 -17.39 -3.84
CA LYS A 341 18.68 -17.20 -4.55
C LYS A 341 18.08 -15.84 -4.18
N ARG A 342 17.55 -15.10 -5.16
CA ARG A 342 16.87 -13.83 -4.87
C ARG A 342 15.64 -14.08 -4.00
N PRO A 343 15.48 -13.39 -2.85
CA PRO A 343 14.26 -13.47 -2.06
C PRO A 343 13.05 -13.04 -2.90
N LYS A 344 11.93 -13.77 -2.80
CA LYS A 344 10.68 -13.41 -3.49
C LYS A 344 10.21 -12.04 -2.98
N GLY A 345 9.69 -11.18 -3.86
CA GLY A 345 9.15 -9.87 -3.49
C GLY A 345 9.78 -8.67 -4.23
N TYR A 346 9.33 -7.47 -3.92
CA TYR A 346 9.62 -6.23 -4.64
C TYR A 346 10.81 -5.54 -3.97
N ARG A 347 11.69 -4.95 -4.79
CA ARG A 347 12.97 -4.37 -4.30
C ARG A 347 13.86 -5.33 -3.53
N ASN A 348 13.67 -6.65 -3.68
CA ASN A 348 14.55 -7.67 -3.10
C ASN A 348 15.77 -7.97 -4.00
N PHE A 349 16.30 -6.94 -4.66
CA PHE A 349 17.50 -7.00 -5.50
C PHE A 349 18.57 -6.08 -4.94
N VAL A 350 19.85 -6.38 -5.19
CA VAL A 350 20.96 -5.52 -4.79
C VAL A 350 20.87 -4.18 -5.51
N GLY A 351 20.98 -3.05 -4.79
CA GLY A 351 20.87 -1.71 -5.37
C GLY A 351 19.43 -1.18 -5.49
N SER A 352 18.49 -1.75 -4.73
CA SER A 352 17.10 -1.29 -4.72
C SER A 352 16.92 -0.01 -3.89
N THR A 353 16.35 1.04 -4.51
CA THR A 353 16.05 2.31 -3.82
C THR A 353 14.96 2.13 -2.77
N VAL A 354 15.09 2.82 -1.64
CA VAL A 354 14.07 2.90 -0.58
C VAL A 354 13.43 4.28 -0.61
N ALA A 355 12.75 4.61 -1.71
CA ALA A 355 11.55 5.41 -1.52
C ALA A 355 10.58 4.56 -0.68
N LEU A 356 9.74 5.18 0.16
CA LEU A 356 8.65 4.50 0.90
C LEU A 356 8.00 3.38 0.04
N PRO A 357 7.66 2.25 0.65
CA PRO A 357 7.63 0.96 -0.04
C PRO A 357 6.62 0.93 -1.19
N ARG A 358 7.11 0.60 -2.39
CA ARG A 358 6.35 -0.32 -3.25
C ARG A 358 6.55 -1.70 -2.63
N LEU A 359 5.44 -2.34 -2.29
CA LEU A 359 5.34 -3.56 -1.51
C LEU A 359 5.82 -4.74 -2.33
N ASP A 360 6.53 -5.70 -1.70
CA ASP A 360 6.15 -7.11 -1.59
C ASP A 360 7.13 -7.83 -0.63
N GLU A 361 6.64 -8.13 0.57
CA GLU A 361 6.74 -9.40 1.32
C GLU A 361 8.00 -10.29 1.28
N ALA A 362 8.81 -10.16 2.34
CA ALA A 362 9.19 -11.30 3.20
C ALA A 362 9.41 -10.77 4.64
N ASN A 363 8.73 -11.38 5.61
CA ASN A 363 8.78 -11.13 7.06
C ASN A 363 7.99 -9.92 7.58
N ILE A 364 6.74 -10.23 7.90
CA ILE A 364 5.95 -9.60 8.95
C ILE A 364 6.73 -9.73 10.27
N LEU A 365 7.16 -8.56 10.76
CA LEU A 365 7.45 -8.18 12.16
C LEU A 365 8.79 -8.66 12.77
N PRO A 366 9.48 -7.77 13.53
CA PRO A 366 8.94 -6.64 14.28
C PRO A 366 9.28 -5.26 13.69
N ILE A 367 8.25 -4.50 13.30
CA ILE A 367 8.00 -3.19 13.93
C ILE A 367 6.89 -3.55 14.93
N LEU A 368 7.24 -4.14 16.06
CA LEU A 368 7.47 -3.39 17.27
C LEU A 368 8.66 -2.41 17.11
N ASP A 369 8.48 -1.11 16.88
CA ASP A 369 8.07 -0.17 17.92
C ASP A 369 6.55 0.02 18.04
N VAL A 370 5.99 -0.98 18.70
CA VAL A 370 4.66 -1.05 19.30
C VAL A 370 4.81 -0.63 20.77
N GLN A 371 6.04 -0.38 21.27
CA GLN A 371 6.25 0.26 22.56
C GLN A 371 5.93 1.77 22.53
N ARG A 372 5.89 2.42 21.36
CA ARG A 372 5.45 3.82 21.27
C ARG A 372 4.09 4.07 20.62
N TYR A 373 3.60 3.20 19.72
CA TYR A 373 2.28 3.43 19.09
C TYR A 373 1.43 2.18 18.83
N GLY A 374 1.82 1.03 19.39
CA GLY A 374 1.07 -0.21 19.32
C GLY A 374 0.64 -0.72 20.68
N ARG A 375 -0.45 -0.18 21.22
CA ARG A 375 -1.45 -1.11 21.72
C ARG A 375 -2.53 -1.08 20.67
N GLY A 376 -2.49 -2.03 19.74
CA GLY A 376 -3.60 -2.33 18.83
C GLY A 376 -4.76 -3.02 19.55
N GLY A 377 -5.02 -2.65 20.80
CA GLY A 377 -6.37 -2.59 21.33
C GLY A 377 -6.89 -1.17 21.12
N ILE A 378 -7.99 -0.80 21.75
CA ILE A 378 -8.20 0.60 22.10
C ILE A 378 -6.88 1.04 22.75
N ALA A 379 -6.07 1.90 22.10
CA ALA A 379 -4.79 2.26 22.70
C ALA A 379 -5.12 2.75 24.12
N TRP A 380 -4.40 2.30 25.14
CA TRP A 380 -4.71 2.61 26.55
C TRP A 380 -5.03 4.10 26.75
N GLU A 381 -4.42 4.93 25.92
CA GLU A 381 -4.63 6.36 25.73
C GLU A 381 -6.07 6.77 25.34
N TYR A 382 -6.71 6.08 24.37
CA TYR A 382 -8.12 6.27 23.99
C TYR A 382 -9.07 5.79 25.08
N LEU A 383 -8.80 4.62 25.68
CA LEU A 383 -9.62 4.09 26.78
C LEU A 383 -9.54 5.01 27.99
N CYS A 384 -8.33 5.47 28.33
CA CYS A 384 -8.12 6.42 29.42
C CYS A 384 -8.76 7.78 29.13
N TRP A 385 -8.70 8.28 27.89
CA TRP A 385 -9.40 9.51 27.52
C TRP A 385 -10.92 9.36 27.68
N SER A 386 -11.52 8.28 27.16
CA SER A 386 -12.96 8.00 27.29
C SER A 386 -13.42 7.80 28.75
N LEU A 387 -12.54 7.34 29.64
CA LEU A 387 -12.86 7.07 31.05
C LEU A 387 -12.53 8.21 32.01
N SER A 388 -11.54 9.06 31.70
CA SER A 388 -11.03 10.11 32.60
C SER A 388 -11.25 11.54 32.10
N ASN A 389 -11.86 11.70 30.92
CA ASN A 389 -12.20 12.93 30.21
C ASN A 389 -11.06 13.92 29.90
N LEU A 390 -9.99 14.03 30.70
CA LEU A 390 -9.02 15.14 30.56
C LEU A 390 -7.57 14.85 31.05
N ASN A 391 -7.30 13.75 31.77
CA ASN A 391 -5.99 13.56 32.43
C ASN A 391 -4.99 12.66 31.70
N CYS A 392 -5.38 12.01 30.61
CA CYS A 392 -4.49 11.20 29.79
C CYS A 392 -4.12 11.94 28.50
N LYS A 393 -2.91 12.52 28.47
CA LYS A 393 -2.35 13.19 27.29
C LYS A 393 -1.38 12.27 26.55
N ILE A 394 -1.51 12.15 25.23
CA ILE A 394 -0.45 11.58 24.37
C ILE A 394 0.41 12.75 23.90
N ASN A 395 1.66 12.89 24.37
CA ASN A 395 2.54 14.01 23.99
C ASN A 395 1.87 15.39 24.09
N GLY A 396 1.03 15.61 25.10
CA GLY A 396 0.34 16.89 25.30
C GLY A 396 -0.90 17.13 24.45
N ARG A 397 -1.34 16.19 23.59
CA ARG A 397 -2.51 16.36 22.70
C ARG A 397 -3.61 15.31 22.94
N ILE A 398 -4.85 15.71 22.67
CA ILE A 398 -6.04 14.85 22.70
C ILE A 398 -5.93 13.85 21.52
N PRO A 399 -6.33 12.57 21.68
CA PRO A 399 -6.40 11.63 20.56
C PRO A 399 -7.41 12.12 19.51
N ASN A 400 -6.93 12.81 18.48
CA ASN A 400 -7.81 13.35 17.45
C ASN A 400 -8.29 12.22 16.53
N LEU A 401 -9.58 11.88 16.63
CA LEU A 401 -10.34 11.19 15.57
C LEU A 401 -10.51 12.08 14.32
N LEU A 402 -10.21 13.38 14.45
CA LEU A 402 -10.20 14.38 13.39
C LEU A 402 -8.77 14.58 12.87
N TRP A 403 -8.46 13.99 11.73
CA TRP A 403 -7.19 14.18 11.03
C TRP A 403 -7.34 15.09 9.81
N SER A 404 -6.22 15.63 9.32
CA SER A 404 -6.15 16.43 8.10
C SER A 404 -5.21 15.80 7.09
N VAL A 405 -5.50 15.99 5.80
CA VAL A 405 -4.59 15.60 4.72
C VAL A 405 -3.67 16.80 4.42
N PRO A 406 -2.33 16.63 4.48
CA PRO A 406 -1.40 17.69 4.09
C PRO A 406 -1.67 18.20 2.67
N HIS A 407 -1.39 19.49 2.41
CA HIS A 407 -1.61 20.17 1.12
C HIS A 407 -3.06 20.45 0.69
N PHE A 408 -4.06 20.05 1.50
CA PHE A 408 -5.46 20.40 1.23
C PHE A 408 -5.79 21.86 1.63
N SER A 409 -4.85 22.58 2.23
CA SER A 409 -4.98 23.99 2.61
C SER A 409 -4.76 24.96 1.44
N ASN A 410 -4.24 24.51 0.30
CA ASN A 410 -4.03 25.35 -0.89
C ASN A 410 -4.26 24.53 -2.17
N LEU A 411 -5.52 24.28 -2.49
CA LEU A 411 -5.92 23.49 -3.68
C LEU A 411 -5.91 24.32 -4.98
N GLY A 412 -5.63 25.62 -4.92
CA GLY A 412 -5.69 26.53 -6.08
C GLY A 412 -7.12 26.81 -6.57
N GLU A 413 -7.25 27.67 -7.58
CA GLU A 413 -8.52 28.02 -8.21
C GLU A 413 -8.87 27.06 -9.36
N GLN A 414 -10.16 26.94 -9.67
CA GLN A 414 -10.66 26.13 -10.78
C GLN A 414 -10.17 26.67 -12.12
N LYS A 415 -9.69 25.78 -13.00
CA LYS A 415 -9.29 26.15 -14.36
C LYS A 415 -10.43 25.92 -15.34
N GLN A 416 -10.51 26.77 -16.36
CA GLN A 416 -11.45 26.56 -17.47
C GLN A 416 -11.04 25.33 -18.29
N VAL A 417 -11.93 24.34 -18.36
CA VAL A 417 -11.80 23.14 -19.18
C VAL A 417 -12.91 23.15 -20.22
N ALA A 418 -12.54 23.38 -21.49
CA ALA A 418 -13.50 23.42 -22.58
C ALA A 418 -14.00 22.01 -22.91
N GLU A 419 -15.30 21.90 -23.16
CA GLU A 419 -15.92 20.66 -23.61
C GLU A 419 -15.62 20.43 -25.09
N VAL A 420 -15.31 19.19 -25.43
CA VAL A 420 -14.94 18.79 -26.79
C VAL A 420 -16.09 17.97 -27.36
N PRO A 421 -16.72 18.41 -28.47
CA PRO A 421 -17.78 17.65 -29.11
C PRO A 421 -17.35 16.22 -29.43
N SER A 422 -18.15 15.26 -29.01
CA SER A 422 -17.93 13.83 -29.25
C SER A 422 -19.28 13.14 -29.32
N SER A 423 -19.34 11.98 -29.96
CA SER A 423 -20.55 11.15 -30.01
C SER A 423 -20.89 10.58 -28.64
N ASP A 424 -22.19 10.44 -28.40
CA ASP A 424 -22.73 9.74 -27.24
C ASP A 424 -22.31 8.26 -27.25
N PHE A 425 -22.27 7.65 -26.07
CA PHE A 425 -21.89 6.25 -25.92
C PHE A 425 -22.60 5.60 -24.74
N LYS A 426 -22.87 4.31 -24.84
CA LYS A 426 -23.52 3.54 -23.77
C LYS A 426 -22.50 2.93 -22.82
N VAL A 427 -22.86 2.87 -21.54
CA VAL A 427 -22.09 2.26 -20.47
C VAL A 427 -23.01 1.32 -19.71
N ILE A 428 -22.56 0.09 -19.49
CA ILE A 428 -23.25 -0.86 -18.61
C ILE A 428 -22.66 -0.70 -17.21
N HIS A 429 -23.51 -0.67 -16.19
CA HIS A 429 -23.08 -0.72 -14.79
C HIS A 429 -23.63 -1.98 -14.14
N LEU A 430 -22.70 -2.87 -13.80
CA LEU A 430 -22.94 -4.14 -13.13
C LEU A 430 -22.38 -4.07 -11.71
N THR A 431 -23.17 -4.43 -10.70
CA THR A 431 -22.72 -4.36 -9.30
C THR A 431 -23.39 -5.41 -8.45
N ASP A 432 -22.79 -5.70 -7.29
CA ASP A 432 -23.38 -6.54 -6.24
C ASP A 432 -23.91 -7.85 -6.81
N ILE A 433 -23.01 -8.58 -7.47
CA ILE A 433 -23.33 -9.81 -8.20
C ILE A 433 -23.67 -10.91 -7.21
N HIS A 434 -22.90 -11.04 -6.13
CA HIS A 434 -23.06 -12.06 -5.10
C HIS A 434 -23.39 -13.44 -5.66
N SER A 435 -22.57 -13.93 -6.59
CA SER A 435 -22.72 -15.28 -7.10
C SER A 435 -22.34 -16.27 -6.01
N ASP A 436 -23.25 -17.19 -5.71
CA ASP A 436 -23.08 -18.26 -4.72
C ASP A 436 -22.62 -19.55 -5.43
N PRO A 437 -21.37 -19.99 -5.20
CA PRO A 437 -20.86 -21.23 -5.79
C PRO A 437 -21.54 -22.50 -5.27
N GLU A 438 -22.21 -22.44 -4.12
CA GLU A 438 -22.93 -23.57 -3.51
C GLU A 438 -24.42 -23.60 -3.89
N TYR A 439 -24.90 -22.57 -4.59
CA TYR A 439 -26.29 -22.48 -5.00
C TYR A 439 -26.63 -23.61 -5.98
N LYS A 440 -27.62 -24.41 -5.60
CA LYS A 440 -28.16 -25.49 -6.43
C LYS A 440 -29.63 -25.23 -6.72
N GLY A 441 -29.91 -24.79 -7.94
CA GLY A 441 -31.28 -24.57 -8.38
C GLY A 441 -32.10 -25.84 -8.42
N LYS A 442 -33.42 -25.70 -8.27
CA LYS A 442 -34.40 -26.81 -8.22
C LYS A 442 -34.11 -27.82 -7.10
N SER A 443 -33.50 -27.35 -6.01
CA SER A 443 -33.22 -28.16 -4.84
C SER A 443 -33.68 -27.47 -3.56
N PHE A 444 -33.84 -28.23 -2.49
CA PHE A 444 -34.01 -27.63 -1.17
C PHE A 444 -32.66 -27.13 -0.67
N GLY A 445 -32.61 -25.86 -0.32
CA GLY A 445 -31.46 -25.18 0.23
C GLY A 445 -31.69 -24.76 1.68
N ARG A 446 -30.59 -24.63 2.43
CA ARG A 446 -30.58 -24.01 3.74
C ARG A 446 -29.78 -22.73 3.69
N ARG A 447 -30.43 -21.61 3.97
CA ARG A 447 -29.78 -20.30 4.02
C ARG A 447 -28.82 -20.20 5.21
N ARG A 448 -27.64 -19.67 4.90
CA ARG A 448 -26.49 -19.43 5.76
C ARG A 448 -25.90 -18.09 5.35
N LEU A 449 -26.48 -16.98 5.86
CA LEU A 449 -26.27 -15.61 5.35
C LEU A 449 -26.64 -15.47 3.88
N GLN A 450 -25.68 -15.21 3.00
CA GLN A 450 -25.90 -15.15 1.55
C GLN A 450 -25.68 -16.50 0.89
N ILE A 451 -25.14 -17.52 1.56
CA ILE A 451 -24.92 -18.84 0.96
C ILE A 451 -26.16 -19.72 1.18
N CYS A 452 -26.59 -20.41 0.14
CA CYS A 452 -27.70 -21.35 0.15
C CYS A 452 -27.25 -22.70 -0.39
N SER A 453 -26.83 -23.56 0.53
CA SER A 453 -26.31 -24.90 0.26
C SER A 453 -27.37 -25.96 0.51
N GLU A 454 -27.15 -27.18 0.00
CA GLU A 454 -27.98 -28.34 0.37
C GLU A 454 -27.99 -28.57 1.89
N PRO A 455 -29.14 -28.93 2.49
CA PRO A 455 -29.25 -29.15 3.93
C PRO A 455 -28.49 -30.40 4.37
N THR A 456 -27.64 -30.25 5.37
CA THR A 456 -27.04 -31.39 6.10
C THR A 456 -27.93 -31.75 7.30
N GLY A 457 -28.80 -32.74 7.13
CA GLY A 457 -29.72 -33.25 8.18
C GLY A 457 -31.13 -32.66 8.14
N SER A 458 -32.08 -33.29 8.85
CA SER A 458 -33.50 -32.93 8.82
C SER A 458 -33.83 -31.79 9.81
N GLN A 459 -34.01 -30.56 9.30
CA GLN A 459 -34.57 -29.46 10.10
C GLN A 459 -35.54 -28.59 9.27
N ASN A 460 -36.54 -28.02 9.95
CA ASN A 460 -37.70 -27.29 9.41
C ASN A 460 -37.41 -25.90 8.78
N SER A 461 -36.23 -25.67 8.20
CA SER A 461 -35.85 -24.37 7.61
C SER A 461 -35.29 -24.50 6.19
N GLU A 462 -35.87 -25.40 5.40
CA GLU A 462 -35.50 -25.66 4.00
C GLU A 462 -36.31 -24.76 3.06
N ILE A 463 -35.64 -24.15 2.09
CA ILE A 463 -36.21 -23.26 1.08
C ILE A 463 -36.09 -23.96 -0.27
N LEU A 464 -37.16 -23.98 -1.07
CA LEU A 464 -37.06 -24.45 -2.45
C LEU A 464 -36.36 -23.38 -3.31
N LEU A 465 -35.15 -23.69 -3.78
CA LEU A 465 -34.34 -22.78 -4.59
C LEU A 465 -34.80 -22.79 -6.05
N GLY A 466 -34.99 -21.61 -6.62
CA GLY A 466 -35.23 -21.41 -8.04
C GLY A 466 -34.03 -21.81 -8.90
N GLU A 467 -34.19 -21.95 -10.21
CA GLU A 467 -33.07 -22.18 -11.11
C GLU A 467 -32.22 -20.91 -11.29
N TYR A 468 -32.86 -19.74 -11.29
CA TYR A 468 -32.24 -18.44 -11.59
C TYR A 468 -32.16 -17.49 -10.39
N GLY A 469 -32.53 -17.93 -9.21
CA GLY A 469 -32.43 -17.13 -7.99
C GLY A 469 -33.56 -17.41 -7.01
N ASN A 470 -33.50 -16.74 -5.87
CA ASN A 470 -34.57 -16.81 -4.87
C ASN A 470 -34.53 -15.53 -4.01
N TRP A 471 -35.70 -15.01 -3.61
CA TRP A 471 -35.80 -13.77 -2.82
C TRP A 471 -35.61 -13.96 -1.31
N GLU A 472 -35.50 -15.19 -0.83
CA GLU A 472 -35.24 -15.52 0.58
C GLU A 472 -33.81 -15.17 1.05
N GLY A 473 -33.06 -14.43 0.23
CA GLY A 473 -31.79 -13.82 0.59
C GLY A 473 -30.56 -14.67 0.36
N CYS A 474 -30.64 -15.55 -0.63
CA CYS A 474 -29.53 -16.32 -1.17
C CYS A 474 -28.74 -15.47 -2.18
N GLY A 475 -27.45 -15.77 -2.33
CA GLY A 475 -26.65 -15.40 -3.48
C GLY A 475 -27.25 -16.02 -4.74
N ILE A 476 -26.92 -15.45 -5.88
CA ILE A 476 -27.47 -15.92 -7.16
C ILE A 476 -26.65 -17.10 -7.69
N PRO A 477 -27.27 -18.05 -8.40
CA PRO A 477 -26.51 -19.02 -9.17
C PRO A 477 -25.68 -18.33 -10.25
N GLU A 478 -24.53 -18.91 -10.62
CA GLU A 478 -23.68 -18.40 -11.70
C GLU A 478 -24.45 -18.24 -13.02
N LYS A 479 -25.51 -19.04 -13.23
CA LYS A 479 -26.44 -18.95 -14.37
C LYS A 479 -27.12 -17.59 -14.49
N THR A 480 -27.45 -16.94 -13.38
CA THR A 480 -28.10 -15.62 -13.37
C THR A 480 -27.15 -14.54 -13.89
N PHE A 481 -25.91 -14.58 -13.43
CA PHE A 481 -24.85 -13.72 -13.96
C PHE A 481 -24.59 -13.99 -15.45
N GLN A 482 -24.51 -15.27 -15.86
CA GLN A 482 -24.33 -15.64 -17.27
C GLN A 482 -25.47 -15.13 -18.15
N SER A 483 -26.72 -15.26 -17.69
CA SER A 483 -27.89 -14.73 -18.39
C SER A 483 -27.85 -13.20 -18.54
N ALA A 484 -27.42 -12.47 -17.51
CA ALA A 484 -27.24 -11.02 -17.62
C ALA A 484 -26.22 -10.66 -18.72
N VAL A 485 -25.09 -11.37 -18.76
CA VAL A 485 -24.05 -11.18 -19.78
C VAL A 485 -24.55 -11.51 -21.19
N ASP A 486 -25.34 -12.59 -21.33
CA ASP A 486 -25.93 -12.97 -22.63
C ASP A 486 -26.98 -11.97 -23.10
N HIS A 487 -27.78 -11.41 -22.17
CA HIS A 487 -28.70 -10.34 -22.48
C HIS A 487 -27.97 -9.06 -22.91
N ILE A 488 -26.93 -8.65 -22.19
CA ILE A 488 -26.06 -7.53 -22.58
C ILE A 488 -25.49 -7.73 -23.98
N LYS A 489 -25.03 -8.95 -24.32
CA LYS A 489 -24.53 -9.27 -25.66
C LYS A 489 -25.59 -9.11 -26.74
N SER A 490 -26.82 -9.54 -26.47
CA SER A 490 -27.89 -9.51 -27.47
C SER A 490 -28.49 -8.12 -27.68
N VAL A 491 -28.62 -7.31 -26.61
CA VAL A 491 -29.34 -6.02 -26.65
C VAL A 491 -28.40 -4.80 -26.61
N HIS A 492 -27.25 -4.92 -25.95
CA HIS A 492 -26.34 -3.80 -25.67
C HIS A 492 -24.89 -4.08 -26.13
N SER A 493 -24.73 -4.82 -27.22
CA SER A 493 -23.40 -5.07 -27.83
C SER A 493 -22.70 -3.80 -28.34
N ASP A 494 -23.43 -2.69 -28.45
CA ASP A 494 -22.93 -1.37 -28.81
C ASP A 494 -22.37 -0.58 -27.61
N ALA A 495 -22.45 -1.12 -26.38
CA ALA A 495 -21.88 -0.48 -25.21
C ALA A 495 -20.35 -0.33 -25.32
N ALA A 496 -19.84 0.81 -24.85
CA ALA A 496 -18.42 1.14 -24.95
C ALA A 496 -17.58 0.39 -23.90
N TYR A 497 -18.13 0.16 -22.71
CA TYR A 497 -17.48 -0.56 -21.62
C TYR A 497 -18.47 -0.93 -20.51
N ILE A 498 -18.04 -1.81 -19.61
CA ILE A 498 -18.75 -2.19 -18.39
C ILE A 498 -18.02 -1.61 -17.18
N LEU A 499 -18.75 -0.89 -16.32
CA LEU A 499 -18.35 -0.61 -14.94
C LEU A 499 -18.80 -1.76 -14.05
N GLU A 500 -17.86 -2.44 -13.38
CA GLU A 500 -18.15 -3.58 -12.51
C GLU A 500 -17.82 -3.21 -11.06
N THR A 501 -18.77 -2.70 -10.28
CA THR A 501 -18.46 -2.03 -9.00
C THR A 501 -18.35 -2.94 -7.78
N GLY A 502 -17.99 -4.22 -7.93
CA GLY A 502 -17.62 -5.08 -6.80
C GLY A 502 -18.69 -6.05 -6.32
N ASP A 503 -18.41 -6.72 -5.20
CA ASP A 503 -19.26 -7.70 -4.54
C ASP A 503 -19.66 -8.86 -5.46
N SER A 504 -18.63 -9.53 -5.98
CA SER A 504 -18.81 -10.58 -6.98
C SER A 504 -19.20 -11.93 -6.38
N ALA A 505 -18.62 -12.30 -5.24
CA ALA A 505 -18.92 -13.55 -4.55
C ALA A 505 -19.99 -13.32 -3.47
N ALA A 506 -20.93 -14.25 -3.35
CA ALA A 506 -21.75 -14.34 -2.15
C ALA A 506 -20.86 -14.75 -0.97
N SER A 507 -21.19 -14.26 0.22
CA SER A 507 -20.36 -14.50 1.40
C SER A 507 -21.07 -15.19 2.55
N ASP A 508 -20.28 -16.01 3.24
CA ASP A 508 -20.53 -16.38 4.62
C ASP A 508 -19.26 -16.16 5.45
N PHE A 509 -19.41 -15.93 6.75
CA PHE A 509 -18.24 -15.61 7.59
C PHE A 509 -17.47 -16.86 8.07
N TRP A 510 -17.92 -18.08 7.75
CA TRP A 510 -17.42 -19.33 8.36
C TRP A 510 -16.85 -20.37 7.37
N SER A 511 -17.29 -20.44 6.10
CA SER A 511 -16.84 -21.45 5.13
C SER A 511 -16.06 -20.90 3.94
N GLN A 512 -16.05 -19.59 3.71
CA GLN A 512 -15.37 -19.04 2.54
C GLN A 512 -13.87 -19.41 2.50
N MET A 513 -13.50 -20.16 1.46
CA MET A 513 -12.13 -20.49 1.14
C MET A 513 -11.62 -19.58 0.04
N ARG A 514 -10.45 -18.95 0.24
CA ARG A 514 -9.78 -18.09 -0.75
C ARG A 514 -9.67 -18.72 -2.15
N ALA A 515 -9.53 -20.04 -2.24
CA ALA A 515 -9.44 -20.73 -3.53
C ALA A 515 -10.77 -20.77 -4.30
N GLY A 516 -11.91 -20.79 -3.61
CA GLY A 516 -13.25 -20.79 -4.20
C GLY A 516 -13.55 -19.48 -4.91
N ASP A 517 -13.37 -18.35 -4.22
CA ASP A 517 -13.57 -17.01 -4.77
C ASP A 517 -12.66 -16.74 -5.97
N LEU A 518 -11.39 -17.15 -5.89
CA LEU A 518 -10.44 -17.04 -7.01
C LEU A 518 -10.93 -17.80 -8.24
N ALA A 519 -11.47 -19.00 -8.06
CA ALA A 519 -12.02 -19.80 -9.15
C ALA A 519 -13.28 -19.15 -9.73
N LEU A 520 -14.17 -18.63 -8.89
CA LEU A 520 -15.36 -17.89 -9.32
C LEU A 520 -14.98 -16.67 -10.17
N TYR A 521 -14.08 -15.81 -9.67
CA TYR A 521 -13.63 -14.63 -10.41
C TYR A 521 -12.99 -14.98 -11.75
N GLN A 522 -12.24 -16.09 -11.81
CA GLN A 522 -11.67 -16.56 -13.07
C GLN A 522 -12.75 -17.01 -14.06
N ARG A 523 -13.78 -17.73 -13.59
CA ARG A 523 -14.91 -18.17 -14.44
C ARG A 523 -15.71 -16.98 -14.95
N MET A 524 -16.09 -16.05 -14.06
CA MET A 524 -16.84 -14.84 -14.43
C MET A 524 -16.08 -14.00 -15.46
N LYS A 525 -14.78 -13.76 -15.23
CA LYS A 525 -13.92 -13.05 -16.18
C LYS A 525 -13.85 -13.76 -17.52
N ASN A 526 -13.66 -15.08 -17.53
CA ASN A 526 -13.60 -15.86 -18.76
C ASN A 526 -14.93 -15.78 -19.52
N TYR A 527 -16.06 -15.85 -18.83
CA TYR A 527 -17.38 -15.75 -19.44
C TYR A 527 -17.60 -14.37 -20.10
N LEU A 528 -17.31 -13.28 -19.39
CA LEU A 528 -17.34 -11.93 -19.95
C LEU A 528 -16.44 -11.81 -21.19
N SER A 529 -15.20 -12.30 -21.10
CA SER A 529 -14.24 -12.25 -22.22
C SER A 529 -14.68 -13.06 -23.44
N GLN A 530 -15.40 -14.17 -23.21
CA GLN A 530 -15.91 -15.04 -24.27
C GLN A 530 -17.17 -14.47 -24.93
N GLN A 531 -18.11 -13.97 -24.14
CA GLN A 531 -19.40 -13.49 -24.65
C GLN A 531 -19.32 -12.07 -25.22
N LEU A 532 -18.46 -11.23 -24.66
CA LEU A 532 -18.32 -9.81 -25.00
C LEU A 532 -16.88 -9.48 -25.43
N PRO A 533 -16.37 -10.15 -26.49
CA PRO A 533 -14.98 -9.97 -26.91
C PRO A 533 -14.73 -8.52 -27.33
N GLY A 534 -13.72 -7.90 -26.73
CA GLY A 534 -13.32 -6.52 -27.05
C GLY A 534 -14.03 -5.44 -26.24
N MET A 535 -15.07 -5.76 -25.46
CA MET A 535 -15.67 -4.80 -24.53
C MET A 535 -14.86 -4.73 -23.23
N PRO A 536 -14.23 -3.58 -22.90
CA PRO A 536 -13.47 -3.45 -21.66
C PRO A 536 -14.37 -3.51 -20.43
N VAL A 537 -13.87 -4.14 -19.37
CA VAL A 537 -14.51 -4.15 -18.04
C VAL A 537 -13.59 -3.47 -17.04
N TYR A 538 -14.14 -2.55 -16.25
CA TYR A 538 -13.42 -1.77 -15.24
C TYR A 538 -13.92 -2.16 -13.83
N PRO A 539 -13.27 -3.14 -13.17
CA PRO A 539 -13.74 -3.66 -11.91
C PRO A 539 -13.22 -2.90 -10.68
N VAL A 540 -14.08 -2.77 -9.68
CA VAL A 540 -13.80 -2.25 -8.33
C VAL A 540 -13.92 -3.39 -7.31
N ILE A 541 -13.23 -3.25 -6.18
CA ILE A 541 -13.37 -4.16 -5.04
C ILE A 541 -14.53 -3.69 -4.16
N GLY A 542 -15.46 -4.59 -3.87
CA GLY A 542 -16.50 -4.40 -2.86
C GLY A 542 -16.15 -5.00 -1.50
N ASN A 543 -16.98 -4.79 -0.48
CA ASN A 543 -16.70 -5.22 0.89
C ASN A 543 -16.87 -6.74 1.10
N HIS A 544 -17.66 -7.41 0.27
CA HIS A 544 -17.80 -8.87 0.23
C HIS A 544 -16.74 -9.56 -0.62
N ASP A 545 -16.00 -8.80 -1.44
CA ASP A 545 -14.84 -9.36 -2.13
C ASP A 545 -13.68 -9.69 -1.18
N THR A 546 -13.77 -9.33 0.11
CA THR A 546 -12.72 -9.56 1.13
C THR A 546 -13.04 -10.75 2.04
N LEU A 547 -12.02 -11.52 2.41
CA LEU A 547 -12.02 -12.61 3.37
C LEU A 547 -11.10 -12.34 4.57
N PRO A 548 -11.64 -12.23 5.80
CA PRO A 548 -13.07 -12.18 6.13
C PRO A 548 -13.79 -10.94 5.55
N VAL A 549 -15.11 -11.00 5.42
CA VAL A 549 -15.95 -9.89 4.90
C VAL A 549 -15.64 -8.56 5.60
N ASN A 550 -15.59 -7.47 4.84
CA ASN A 550 -15.25 -6.11 5.26
C ASN A 550 -13.80 -5.90 5.74
N VAL A 551 -13.00 -6.95 5.94
CA VAL A 551 -11.67 -6.84 6.55
C VAL A 551 -10.63 -6.48 5.50
N PHE A 552 -10.29 -5.20 5.43
CA PHE A 552 -9.32 -4.66 4.48
C PHE A 552 -8.25 -3.77 5.17
N PRO A 553 -7.21 -4.36 5.79
CA PRO A 553 -6.07 -3.62 6.30
C PRO A 553 -5.40 -2.79 5.19
N PRO A 554 -5.17 -1.49 5.44
CA PRO A 554 -4.32 -0.67 4.60
C PRO A 554 -2.91 -1.25 4.50
N MET A 555 -2.32 -1.20 3.30
CA MET A 555 -1.01 -1.80 3.03
C MET A 555 0.15 -1.22 3.85
N ASN A 556 -0.04 -0.05 4.47
CA ASN A 556 0.93 0.54 5.41
C ASN A 556 0.87 -0.08 6.83
N VAL A 557 -0.05 -1.02 7.09
CA VAL A 557 -0.15 -1.74 8.36
C VAL A 557 0.47 -3.14 8.24
N ARG A 558 1.40 -3.48 9.14
CA ARG A 558 1.91 -4.85 9.29
C ARG A 558 0.95 -5.67 10.14
N THR A 559 0.28 -6.66 9.54
CA THR A 559 -0.68 -7.54 10.23
C THR A 559 -0.32 -9.00 10.00
N ALA A 560 -0.74 -9.90 10.91
CA ALA A 560 -0.58 -11.35 10.73
C ALA A 560 -1.50 -11.93 9.64
N THR A 561 -2.46 -11.14 9.15
CA THR A 561 -3.43 -11.47 8.10
C THR A 561 -3.30 -10.47 6.93
N PRO A 562 -2.20 -10.49 6.15
CA PRO A 562 -2.09 -9.63 4.98
C PRO A 562 -3.17 -9.99 3.96
N VAL A 563 -3.81 -8.96 3.39
CA VAL A 563 -4.83 -9.07 2.34
C VAL A 563 -4.21 -9.43 0.97
N ARG A 564 -2.97 -9.95 0.94
CA ARG A 564 -2.25 -10.30 -0.29
C ARG A 564 -3.07 -11.19 -1.23
N TRP A 565 -3.87 -12.10 -0.67
CA TRP A 565 -4.73 -13.00 -1.45
C TRP A 565 -5.83 -12.22 -2.21
N LEU A 566 -6.42 -11.18 -1.63
CA LEU A 566 -7.39 -10.32 -2.31
C LEU A 566 -6.72 -9.55 -3.44
N TYR A 567 -5.49 -9.10 -3.26
CA TYR A 567 -4.75 -8.46 -4.36
C TYR A 567 -4.36 -9.46 -5.47
N GLN A 568 -4.28 -10.77 -5.18
CA GLN A 568 -4.15 -11.83 -6.19
C GLN A 568 -5.50 -12.07 -6.91
N ALA A 569 -6.61 -12.07 -6.18
CA ALA A 569 -7.96 -12.16 -6.73
C ALA A 569 -8.30 -10.96 -7.62
N ALA A 570 -8.01 -9.77 -7.13
CA ALA A 570 -8.16 -8.55 -7.88
C ALA A 570 -7.16 -8.47 -9.05
N ALA A 571 -5.98 -9.10 -8.96
CA ALA A 571 -5.08 -9.23 -10.11
C ALA A 571 -5.65 -10.08 -11.26
N ILE A 572 -6.57 -11.02 -10.97
CA ILE A 572 -7.33 -11.74 -12.00
C ILE A 572 -8.29 -10.77 -12.69
N ARG A 573 -9.15 -10.07 -11.91
CA ARG A 573 -10.13 -9.09 -12.42
C ARG A 573 -9.46 -7.95 -13.19
N TRP A 574 -8.31 -7.46 -12.73
CA TRP A 574 -7.55 -6.38 -13.37
C TRP A 574 -6.58 -6.82 -14.45
N SER A 575 -6.48 -8.12 -14.76
CA SER A 575 -5.49 -8.59 -15.74
C SER A 575 -5.68 -8.01 -17.15
N GLN A 576 -6.91 -7.58 -17.48
CA GLN A 576 -7.28 -6.89 -18.71
C GLN A 576 -6.92 -5.39 -18.73
N LEU A 577 -6.61 -4.80 -17.57
CA LEU A 577 -6.28 -3.38 -17.49
C LEU A 577 -4.85 -3.10 -18.04
N PRO A 578 -4.58 -1.86 -18.49
CA PRO A 578 -3.22 -1.43 -18.83
C PRO A 578 -2.23 -1.66 -17.69
N LEU A 579 -0.96 -1.90 -18.02
CA LEU A 579 0.10 -2.20 -17.03
C LEU A 579 0.25 -1.13 -15.94
N THR A 580 0.00 0.14 -16.25
CA THR A 580 0.03 1.26 -15.30
C THR A 580 -1.10 1.16 -14.29
N ALA A 581 -2.34 0.98 -14.76
CA ALA A 581 -3.53 0.80 -13.92
C ALA A 581 -3.41 -0.44 -13.01
N ARG A 582 -2.90 -1.56 -13.55
CA ARG A 582 -2.67 -2.80 -12.78
C ARG A 582 -1.75 -2.61 -11.58
N ARG A 583 -0.80 -1.67 -11.64
CA ARG A 583 0.17 -1.44 -10.56
C ARG A 583 -0.47 -0.75 -9.35
N THR A 584 -1.24 0.31 -9.58
CA THR A 584 -1.94 1.03 -8.51
C THR A 584 -3.10 0.18 -7.97
N ALA A 585 -3.77 -0.57 -8.84
CA ALA A 585 -4.87 -1.43 -8.44
C ALA A 585 -4.39 -2.50 -7.45
N LYS A 586 -3.29 -3.19 -7.78
CA LYS A 586 -2.64 -4.15 -6.86
C LYS A 586 -2.12 -3.54 -5.56
N TRP A 587 -1.91 -2.23 -5.52
CA TRP A 587 -1.32 -1.55 -4.38
C TRP A 587 -2.36 -1.06 -3.37
N ALA A 588 -3.46 -0.47 -3.84
CA ALA A 588 -4.49 0.09 -2.95
C ALA A 588 -5.93 -0.15 -3.43
N GLY A 589 -6.13 -0.93 -4.50
CA GLY A 589 -7.45 -1.07 -5.13
C GLY A 589 -7.88 0.16 -5.92
N VAL A 590 -6.92 1.01 -6.34
CA VAL A 590 -7.18 2.27 -7.04
C VAL A 590 -6.50 2.29 -8.40
N TYR A 591 -7.09 2.92 -9.42
CA TYR A 591 -6.43 3.08 -10.71
C TYR A 591 -7.10 4.15 -11.58
N VAL A 592 -6.42 4.53 -12.66
CA VAL A 592 -6.95 5.46 -13.67
C VAL A 592 -6.93 4.78 -15.04
N ILE A 593 -8.01 4.94 -15.79
CA ILE A 593 -8.11 4.61 -17.21
C ILE A 593 -8.34 5.90 -17.98
N GLN A 594 -7.47 6.17 -18.94
CA GLN A 594 -7.66 7.24 -19.92
C GLN A 594 -8.44 6.68 -21.11
N LEU A 595 -9.61 7.25 -21.38
CA LEU A 595 -10.38 6.93 -22.58
C LEU A 595 -10.03 7.89 -23.73
N PRO A 596 -10.26 7.48 -25.01
CA PRO A 596 -9.92 8.29 -26.18
C PRO A 596 -10.72 9.60 -26.30
N ASN A 597 -11.87 9.69 -25.65
CA ASN A 597 -12.83 10.78 -25.77
C ASN A 597 -12.66 11.87 -24.70
N ASN A 598 -11.43 12.10 -24.23
CA ASN A 598 -11.11 13.08 -23.18
C ASN A 598 -11.79 12.83 -21.82
N LEU A 599 -12.16 11.57 -21.55
CA LEU A 599 -12.69 11.11 -20.28
C LEU A 599 -11.65 10.27 -19.55
N ARG A 600 -11.47 10.52 -18.25
CA ARG A 600 -10.73 9.67 -17.32
C ARG A 600 -11.70 8.98 -16.37
N ILE A 601 -11.55 7.67 -16.25
CA ILE A 601 -12.18 6.89 -15.18
C ILE A 601 -11.18 6.78 -14.05
N ILE A 602 -11.52 7.29 -12.87
CA ILE A 602 -10.71 7.19 -11.66
C ILE A 602 -11.43 6.25 -10.69
N THR A 603 -10.87 5.05 -10.51
CA THR A 603 -11.36 4.09 -9.54
C THR A 603 -10.71 4.32 -8.18
N ILE A 604 -11.55 4.49 -7.15
CA ILE A 604 -11.15 4.63 -5.74
C ILE A 604 -11.59 3.41 -4.93
N ASN A 605 -10.84 3.09 -3.88
CA ASN A 605 -11.19 2.02 -2.95
C ASN A 605 -11.90 2.61 -1.72
N THR A 606 -13.22 2.52 -1.73
CA THR A 606 -14.08 3.09 -0.68
C THR A 606 -14.05 2.28 0.62
N LEU A 607 -13.44 1.09 0.63
CA LEU A 607 -13.21 0.32 1.87
C LEU A 607 -12.29 1.05 2.85
N TYR A 608 -11.53 2.05 2.40
CA TYR A 608 -10.72 2.90 3.26
C TYR A 608 -11.51 3.95 4.05
N CYS A 609 -12.79 4.15 3.73
CA CYS A 609 -13.69 4.94 4.56
C CYS A 609 -14.80 4.10 5.20
N TYR A 610 -15.02 2.88 4.71
CA TYR A 610 -16.10 2.01 5.18
C TYR A 610 -15.96 1.63 6.66
N LYS A 611 -16.97 1.96 7.47
CA LYS A 611 -16.96 1.77 8.94
C LYS A 611 -16.91 0.30 9.35
N SER A 612 -17.46 -0.62 8.56
CA SER A 612 -17.37 -2.05 8.86
C SER A 612 -15.97 -2.61 8.58
N ASN A 613 -15.12 -1.89 7.85
CA ASN A 613 -13.69 -2.19 7.80
C ASN A 613 -13.01 -1.63 9.05
N TRP A 614 -12.95 -2.41 10.13
CA TRP A 614 -12.46 -1.91 11.43
C TRP A 614 -11.03 -1.37 11.41
N TRP A 615 -10.24 -1.65 10.37
CA TRP A 615 -8.91 -1.08 10.18
C TRP A 615 -8.92 0.44 10.00
N VAL A 616 -10.02 1.03 9.55
CA VAL A 616 -10.16 2.49 9.39
C VAL A 616 -10.11 3.24 10.72
N PHE A 617 -10.34 2.56 11.86
CA PHE A 617 -10.25 3.14 13.20
C PHE A 617 -8.84 3.08 13.81
N THR A 618 -7.86 2.53 13.09
CA THR A 618 -6.46 2.55 13.54
C THR A 618 -5.82 3.92 13.28
N LYS A 619 -4.65 4.22 13.86
CA LYS A 619 -3.95 5.54 13.74
C LYS A 619 -3.42 5.81 12.32
N LEU A 620 -4.29 5.88 11.31
CA LEU A 620 -3.96 6.01 9.90
C LEU A 620 -4.73 7.18 9.27
N PRO A 621 -4.21 8.41 9.32
CA PRO A 621 -4.76 9.50 8.53
C PRO A 621 -4.58 9.17 7.04
N ASP A 622 -5.65 9.31 6.25
CA ASP A 622 -5.72 8.95 4.82
C ASP A 622 -5.16 7.54 4.50
N PRO A 623 -5.94 6.46 4.78
CA PRO A 623 -5.47 5.10 4.53
C PRO A 623 -5.00 4.89 3.09
N ALA A 624 -3.82 4.26 2.94
CA ALA A 624 -3.10 4.12 1.68
C ALA A 624 -2.84 5.43 0.91
N TYR A 625 -2.87 6.59 1.57
CA TYR A 625 -2.72 7.91 0.93
C TYR A 625 -3.68 8.13 -0.25
N GLN A 626 -4.87 7.51 -0.21
CA GLN A 626 -5.81 7.51 -1.33
C GLN A 626 -6.33 8.91 -1.65
N LEU A 627 -6.64 9.74 -0.66
CA LEU A 627 -7.14 11.09 -0.88
C LEU A 627 -6.05 12.00 -1.46
N GLU A 628 -4.81 11.91 -0.98
CA GLU A 628 -3.69 12.62 -1.60
C GLU A 628 -3.40 12.12 -3.02
N TRP A 629 -3.53 10.82 -3.27
CA TRP A 629 -3.43 10.26 -4.62
C TRP A 629 -4.54 10.80 -5.53
N LEU A 630 -5.79 10.76 -5.08
CA LEU A 630 -6.95 11.25 -5.82
C LEU A 630 -6.80 12.74 -6.17
N ARG A 631 -6.33 13.56 -5.22
CA ARG A 631 -6.03 14.98 -5.47
C ARG A 631 -5.06 15.17 -6.64
N ARG A 632 -4.01 14.34 -6.73
CA ARG A 632 -3.02 14.42 -7.82
C ARG A 632 -3.60 14.01 -9.16
N GLU A 633 -4.41 12.96 -9.19
CA GLU A 633 -5.04 12.49 -10.44
C GLU A 633 -6.09 13.49 -10.94
N LEU A 634 -6.88 14.10 -10.05
CA LEU A 634 -7.82 15.17 -10.38
C LEU A 634 -7.09 16.43 -10.87
N GLN A 635 -6.01 16.84 -10.20
CA GLN A 635 -5.18 17.96 -10.68
C GLN A 635 -4.58 17.66 -12.06
N ALA A 636 -4.06 16.45 -12.26
CA ALA A 636 -3.52 16.03 -13.55
C ALA A 636 -4.60 15.99 -14.64
N ALA A 637 -5.84 15.64 -14.29
CA ALA A 637 -6.98 15.70 -15.22
C ALA A 637 -7.29 17.14 -15.61
N GLU A 638 -7.39 18.06 -14.65
CA GLU A 638 -7.60 19.49 -14.88
C GLU A 638 -6.49 20.08 -15.77
N ASP A 639 -5.21 19.81 -15.44
CA ASP A 639 -4.05 20.31 -16.18
C ASP A 639 -4.00 19.82 -17.64
N THR A 640 -4.53 18.62 -17.88
CA THR A 640 -4.61 18.02 -19.21
C THR A 640 -6.00 18.14 -19.85
N LYS A 641 -6.88 18.97 -19.27
CA LYS A 641 -8.24 19.26 -19.76
C LYS A 641 -9.14 18.02 -19.89
N ASN A 642 -8.90 16.97 -19.12
CA ASN A 642 -9.73 15.77 -19.11
C ASN A 642 -10.92 15.91 -18.15
N LEU A 643 -12.07 15.39 -18.58
CA LEU A 643 -13.25 15.20 -17.74
C LEU A 643 -13.14 13.89 -16.97
N VAL A 644 -13.84 13.77 -15.85
CA VAL A 644 -13.63 12.68 -14.89
C VAL A 644 -14.94 12.00 -14.51
N HIS A 645 -14.93 10.66 -14.54
CA HIS A 645 -15.85 9.81 -13.79
C HIS A 645 -15.11 9.17 -12.62
N ILE A 646 -15.69 9.25 -11.43
CA ILE A 646 -15.15 8.56 -10.24
C ILE A 646 -15.95 7.27 -10.05
N VAL A 647 -15.27 6.17 -9.73
CA VAL A 647 -15.92 4.87 -9.56
C VAL A 647 -15.45 4.23 -8.27
N GLY A 648 -16.38 3.74 -7.46
CA GLY A 648 -16.12 3.04 -6.20
C GLY A 648 -17.15 1.95 -5.94
N HIS A 649 -17.21 1.43 -4.72
CA HIS A 649 -18.26 0.46 -4.31
C HIS A 649 -19.24 1.09 -3.32
N VAL A 650 -18.77 1.48 -2.14
CA VAL A 650 -19.57 2.18 -1.13
C VAL A 650 -19.53 3.68 -1.41
N ALA A 651 -20.67 4.28 -1.78
CA ALA A 651 -20.73 5.71 -2.07
C ALA A 651 -20.22 6.55 -0.86
N PRO A 652 -19.27 7.47 -1.07
CA PRO A 652 -18.93 8.49 -0.08
C PRO A 652 -20.15 9.37 0.22
N GLY A 653 -20.27 9.84 1.47
CA GLY A 653 -21.41 10.66 1.90
C GLY A 653 -22.58 9.84 2.42
N THR A 654 -22.40 8.54 2.58
CA THR A 654 -23.33 7.65 3.27
C THR A 654 -22.95 7.54 4.75
N THR A 655 -23.89 7.11 5.60
CA THR A 655 -23.61 6.88 7.03
C THR A 655 -22.63 5.73 7.26
N GLU A 656 -22.28 4.98 6.22
CA GLU A 656 -21.33 3.86 6.26
C GLU A 656 -19.88 4.30 6.03
N CYS A 657 -19.65 5.51 5.51
CA CYS A 657 -18.32 6.08 5.32
C CYS A 657 -17.91 6.94 6.53
N LEU A 658 -16.64 6.92 6.92
CA LEU A 658 -16.10 7.76 7.98
C LEU A 658 -16.29 9.24 7.65
N ALA A 659 -16.99 9.98 8.52
CA ALA A 659 -17.29 11.40 8.30
C ALA A 659 -16.04 12.25 8.05
N VAL A 660 -14.93 12.00 8.78
CA VAL A 660 -13.66 12.69 8.56
C VAL A 660 -13.08 12.42 7.16
N TRP A 661 -13.20 11.19 6.67
CA TRP A 661 -12.73 10.83 5.33
C TRP A 661 -13.60 11.50 4.27
N PHE A 662 -14.93 11.41 4.44
CA PHE A 662 -15.90 12.05 3.56
C PHE A 662 -15.70 13.56 3.49
N HIS A 663 -15.46 14.24 4.62
CA HIS A 663 -15.22 15.68 4.63
C HIS A 663 -14.01 16.10 3.78
N HIS A 664 -12.93 15.30 3.77
CA HIS A 664 -11.79 15.57 2.88
C HIS A 664 -12.07 15.20 1.42
N TYR A 665 -12.81 14.11 1.19
CA TYR A 665 -13.28 13.76 -0.15
C TYR A 665 -14.15 14.86 -0.76
N ALA A 666 -15.12 15.37 0.00
CA ALA A 666 -16.03 16.42 -0.39
C ALA A 666 -15.28 17.72 -0.76
N LYS A 667 -14.19 18.07 -0.07
CA LYS A 667 -13.31 19.19 -0.46
C LYS A 667 -12.66 19.01 -1.84
N LEU A 668 -12.25 17.79 -2.17
CA LEU A 668 -11.73 17.49 -3.51
C LEU A 668 -12.84 17.58 -4.55
N VAL A 669 -14.01 17.00 -4.26
CA VAL A 669 -15.17 17.07 -5.15
C VAL A 669 -15.56 18.52 -5.41
N ASP A 670 -15.61 19.37 -4.39
CA ASP A 670 -15.89 20.80 -4.55
C ASP A 670 -14.85 21.48 -5.44
N ARG A 671 -13.57 21.30 -5.12
CA ARG A 671 -12.46 21.89 -5.88
C ARG A 671 -12.49 21.49 -7.35
N TYR A 672 -12.78 20.23 -7.65
CA TYR A 672 -12.71 19.68 -9.02
C TYR A 672 -14.10 19.44 -9.63
N SER A 673 -15.16 20.01 -9.06
CA SER A 673 -16.56 19.86 -9.51
C SER A 673 -16.76 20.23 -10.99
N HIS A 674 -15.98 21.17 -11.50
CA HIS A 674 -16.00 21.61 -12.90
C HIS A 674 -15.36 20.61 -13.89
N ILE A 675 -14.69 19.53 -13.45
CA ILE A 675 -14.23 18.42 -14.31
C ILE A 675 -14.86 17.06 -13.94
N ILE A 676 -15.36 16.90 -12.71
CA ILE A 676 -16.10 15.70 -12.30
C ILE A 676 -17.49 15.74 -12.95
N ARG A 677 -17.82 14.70 -13.72
CA ARG A 677 -19.05 14.62 -14.53
C ARG A 677 -20.05 13.56 -14.06
N GLY A 678 -19.62 12.70 -13.15
CA GLY A 678 -20.47 11.71 -12.48
C GLY A 678 -19.62 10.80 -11.60
N GLU A 679 -20.25 10.21 -10.59
CA GLU A 679 -19.64 9.18 -9.76
C GLU A 679 -20.51 7.93 -9.75
N PHE A 680 -19.92 6.73 -9.74
CA PHE A 680 -20.63 5.46 -9.91
C PHE A 680 -20.26 4.45 -8.82
N TYR A 681 -21.25 3.87 -8.16
CA TYR A 681 -21.13 3.03 -6.96
C TYR A 681 -22.18 1.90 -6.94
N GLY A 682 -22.15 1.04 -5.92
CA GLY A 682 -23.13 -0.03 -5.69
C GLY A 682 -23.50 -0.13 -4.21
N HIS A 683 -23.39 -1.32 -3.63
CA HIS A 683 -23.48 -1.64 -2.18
C HIS A 683 -24.89 -1.54 -1.57
N GLN A 684 -25.71 -0.56 -1.97
CA GLN A 684 -27.08 -0.43 -1.42
C GLN A 684 -28.06 -1.43 -2.01
N HIS A 685 -27.70 -2.07 -3.12
CA HIS A 685 -28.54 -2.97 -3.92
C HIS A 685 -29.76 -2.32 -4.60
N ASP A 686 -30.25 -1.19 -4.08
CA ASP A 686 -31.28 -0.35 -4.68
C ASP A 686 -30.70 0.52 -5.80
N HIS A 687 -31.50 0.83 -6.83
CA HIS A 687 -31.12 1.80 -7.85
C HIS A 687 -31.45 3.22 -7.39
N ILE A 688 -30.45 3.95 -6.92
CA ILE A 688 -30.61 5.29 -6.33
C ILE A 688 -29.44 6.20 -6.70
N PHE A 689 -29.47 7.43 -6.22
CA PHE A 689 -28.38 8.38 -6.37
C PHE A 689 -28.26 9.27 -5.14
N ASN A 690 -27.07 9.80 -4.89
CA ASN A 690 -26.81 10.78 -3.84
C ASN A 690 -26.24 12.05 -4.44
N VAL A 691 -26.77 13.20 -4.05
CA VAL A 691 -26.17 14.49 -4.36
C VAL A 691 -25.09 14.78 -3.32
N VAL A 692 -23.88 15.09 -3.78
CA VAL A 692 -22.77 15.47 -2.90
C VAL A 692 -22.77 16.98 -2.71
N HIS A 693 -23.03 17.43 -1.48
CA HIS A 693 -22.99 18.84 -1.11
C HIS A 693 -21.70 19.21 -0.37
N THR A 694 -21.33 20.49 -0.44
CA THR A 694 -20.29 21.08 0.42
C THR A 694 -20.73 22.38 1.09
N ASP A 695 -19.99 22.77 2.12
CA ASP A 695 -20.27 23.91 2.98
C ASP A 695 -20.40 25.25 2.20
N ARG A 696 -21.61 25.81 2.32
CA ARG A 696 -22.04 27.22 2.31
C ARG A 696 -21.36 28.18 1.32
N ASN A 697 -22.07 28.37 0.20
CA ASN A 697 -22.05 29.63 -0.57
C ASN A 697 -22.30 30.83 0.41
N PRO A 698 -21.78 32.07 0.18
CA PRO A 698 -22.07 33.27 0.98
C PRO A 698 -23.52 33.50 1.46
N SER A 699 -24.51 32.86 0.82
CA SER A 699 -25.92 32.85 1.26
C SER A 699 -26.30 31.74 2.27
N ASN A 700 -25.34 31.02 2.85
CA ASN A 700 -25.58 29.94 3.83
C ASN A 700 -26.36 28.73 3.28
N ARG A 701 -26.41 28.54 1.96
CA ARG A 701 -27.08 27.41 1.30
C ARG A 701 -26.08 26.29 0.97
N LEU A 702 -26.49 25.03 1.14
CA LEU A 702 -25.76 23.87 0.64
C LEU A 702 -25.57 24.01 -0.88
N SER A 703 -24.36 23.75 -1.38
CA SER A 703 -24.08 23.81 -2.81
C SER A 703 -23.87 22.40 -3.32
N ALA A 704 -24.70 21.95 -4.26
CA ALA A 704 -24.56 20.66 -4.93
C ALA A 704 -23.32 20.68 -5.85
N LYS A 705 -22.41 19.71 -5.68
CA LYS A 705 -21.11 19.67 -6.39
C LYS A 705 -20.95 18.50 -7.32
N SER A 706 -21.57 17.37 -7.00
CA SER A 706 -21.48 16.14 -7.77
C SER A 706 -22.68 15.24 -7.49
N VAL A 707 -22.83 14.19 -8.28
CA VAL A 707 -23.89 13.18 -8.13
C VAL A 707 -23.26 11.80 -8.20
N ALA A 708 -23.53 11.01 -7.17
CA ALA A 708 -23.12 9.63 -7.01
C ALA A 708 -24.29 8.72 -7.38
N PHE A 709 -24.19 8.02 -8.51
CA PHE A 709 -25.18 7.05 -8.99
C PHE A 709 -24.85 5.68 -8.42
N LEU A 710 -25.84 5.04 -7.77
CA LEU A 710 -25.72 3.72 -7.17
C LEU A 710 -26.52 2.74 -8.03
N GLY A 711 -25.81 1.81 -8.67
CA GLY A 711 -26.42 0.83 -9.56
C GLY A 711 -27.21 -0.24 -8.79
N PRO A 712 -28.26 -0.82 -9.42
CA PRO A 712 -29.00 -1.95 -8.87
C PRO A 712 -28.14 -3.21 -8.75
N SER A 713 -28.40 -4.05 -7.74
CA SER A 713 -27.74 -5.35 -7.60
C SER A 713 -28.26 -6.40 -8.59
N LEU A 714 -27.35 -7.26 -9.05
CA LEU A 714 -27.73 -8.57 -9.59
C LEU A 714 -28.19 -9.54 -8.49
N HIS A 715 -27.76 -9.30 -7.26
CA HIS A 715 -28.20 -10.06 -6.10
C HIS A 715 -29.66 -9.79 -5.73
N THR A 716 -30.30 -10.79 -5.09
CA THR A 716 -31.71 -10.73 -4.72
C THR A 716 -31.98 -10.21 -3.30
N LEU A 717 -30.97 -9.98 -2.45
CA LEU A 717 -31.23 -9.29 -1.17
C LEU A 717 -31.53 -7.79 -1.37
N PRO A 718 -32.45 -7.20 -0.60
CA PRO A 718 -33.19 -7.82 0.51
C PRO A 718 -34.38 -8.69 0.11
N SER A 719 -34.92 -8.56 -1.11
CA SER A 719 -35.92 -9.42 -1.77
C SER A 719 -36.30 -8.75 -3.10
N LEU A 720 -35.31 -8.51 -3.96
CA LEU A 720 -35.44 -7.79 -5.22
C LEU A 720 -35.07 -8.70 -6.39
N GLU A 721 -35.54 -8.37 -7.58
CA GLU A 721 -35.13 -9.08 -8.78
C GLU A 721 -33.70 -8.71 -9.20
N PRO A 722 -32.91 -9.64 -9.76
CA PRO A 722 -31.60 -9.33 -10.34
C PRO A 722 -31.73 -8.24 -11.40
N ALA A 723 -30.89 -7.21 -11.34
CA ALA A 723 -30.94 -6.11 -12.27
C ALA A 723 -29.55 -5.54 -12.62
N TYR A 724 -29.50 -4.79 -13.71
CA TYR A 724 -28.37 -3.94 -14.09
C TYR A 724 -28.91 -2.67 -14.76
N VAL A 725 -28.06 -1.64 -14.84
CA VAL A 725 -28.43 -0.35 -15.46
C VAL A 725 -27.55 -0.03 -16.65
N VAL A 726 -28.15 0.63 -17.64
CA VAL A 726 -27.49 1.18 -18.83
C VAL A 726 -27.57 2.70 -18.78
N TYR A 727 -26.42 3.35 -18.91
CA TYR A 727 -26.33 4.79 -19.04
C TYR A 727 -25.95 5.16 -20.47
N THR A 728 -26.72 6.04 -21.11
CA THR A 728 -26.26 6.78 -22.29
C THR A 728 -25.52 8.01 -21.79
N ILE A 729 -24.22 8.08 -22.05
CA ILE A 729 -23.37 9.21 -21.67
C ILE A 729 -23.29 10.19 -22.84
N ASP A 730 -23.58 11.46 -22.56
CA ASP A 730 -23.40 12.54 -23.54
C ASP A 730 -21.92 12.66 -23.91
N GLY A 731 -21.64 12.62 -25.21
CA GLY A 731 -20.27 12.61 -25.69
C GLY A 731 -19.52 13.91 -25.38
N THR A 732 -20.21 15.04 -25.24
CA THR A 732 -19.57 16.36 -25.03
C THR A 732 -19.39 16.66 -23.55
N THR A 733 -20.48 16.58 -22.79
CA THR A 733 -20.49 16.93 -21.36
C THR A 733 -19.98 15.78 -20.48
N LYS A 734 -19.99 14.54 -20.99
CA LYS A 734 -19.72 13.29 -20.24
C LYS A 734 -20.68 13.04 -19.08
N ARG A 735 -21.85 13.68 -19.08
CA ARG A 735 -22.89 13.44 -18.09
C ARG A 735 -23.87 12.38 -18.58
N ILE A 736 -24.66 11.84 -17.67
CA ILE A 736 -25.74 10.91 -18.04
C ILE A 736 -26.81 11.70 -18.78
N LYS A 737 -27.14 11.25 -19.98
CA LYS A 737 -28.18 11.81 -20.84
C LYS A 737 -29.45 10.97 -20.78
N GLU A 738 -29.29 9.65 -20.70
CA GLU A 738 -30.38 8.69 -20.55
C GLU A 738 -29.95 7.57 -19.61
N LEU A 739 -30.91 6.97 -18.91
CA LEU A 739 -30.72 5.93 -17.92
C LEU A 739 -31.88 4.93 -18.01
N GLU A 740 -31.54 3.65 -18.13
CA GLU A 740 -32.48 2.54 -18.25
C GLU A 740 -32.10 1.40 -17.30
N GLU A 741 -33.03 0.94 -16.47
CA GLU A 741 -32.84 -0.27 -15.66
C GLU A 741 -33.47 -1.49 -16.32
N TRP A 742 -32.77 -2.61 -16.28
CA TRP A 742 -33.20 -3.90 -16.79
C TRP A 742 -33.15 -4.92 -15.66
N TYR A 743 -34.20 -5.73 -15.54
CA TYR A 743 -34.30 -6.76 -14.51
C TYR A 743 -34.63 -8.12 -15.11
N LEU A 744 -34.25 -9.18 -14.41
CA LEU A 744 -34.63 -10.55 -14.70
C LEU A 744 -35.87 -10.92 -13.90
N ASP A 745 -36.91 -11.38 -14.59
CA ASP A 745 -38.05 -12.03 -13.96
C ASP A 745 -37.66 -13.48 -13.60
N THR A 746 -37.24 -13.69 -12.35
CA THR A 746 -36.66 -14.98 -11.95
C THR A 746 -37.72 -16.08 -11.88
N GLU A 747 -38.94 -15.74 -11.47
CA GLU A 747 -40.07 -16.66 -11.48
C GLU A 747 -40.47 -17.13 -12.89
N ASP A 748 -40.55 -16.21 -13.85
CA ASP A 748 -40.84 -16.56 -15.25
C ASP A 748 -39.73 -17.45 -15.82
N GLY A 749 -38.48 -17.12 -15.50
CA GLY A 749 -37.32 -17.95 -15.83
C GLY A 749 -37.41 -19.37 -15.28
N ASP A 750 -37.77 -19.51 -14.01
CA ASP A 750 -37.89 -20.80 -13.34
C ASP A 750 -39.04 -21.65 -13.89
N LYS A 751 -40.17 -21.02 -14.24
CA LYS A 751 -41.35 -21.69 -14.82
C LYS A 751 -41.08 -22.17 -16.24
N ASN A 752 -40.47 -21.34 -17.08
CA ASN A 752 -40.30 -21.62 -18.51
C ASN A 752 -38.96 -22.27 -18.86
N GLY A 753 -37.99 -22.26 -17.92
CA GLY A 753 -36.63 -22.75 -18.14
C GLY A 753 -35.75 -21.81 -18.97
N VAL A 754 -36.24 -20.64 -19.36
CA VAL A 754 -35.53 -19.64 -20.19
C VAL A 754 -35.66 -18.27 -19.54
N THR A 755 -34.54 -17.55 -19.41
CA THR A 755 -34.52 -16.24 -18.75
C THR A 755 -35.17 -15.13 -19.59
N SER A 756 -35.95 -14.28 -18.92
CA SER A 756 -36.69 -13.17 -19.53
C SER A 756 -36.26 -11.85 -18.90
N TRP A 757 -35.36 -11.13 -19.57
CA TRP A 757 -34.93 -9.80 -19.15
C TRP A 757 -35.87 -8.73 -19.71
N LYS A 758 -36.33 -7.85 -18.84
CA LYS A 758 -37.31 -6.80 -19.17
C LYS A 758 -36.77 -5.44 -18.75
N LYS A 759 -37.05 -4.42 -19.55
CA LYS A 759 -36.79 -3.03 -19.15
C LYS A 759 -37.77 -2.69 -18.02
N LEU A 760 -37.25 -2.36 -16.84
CA LEU A 760 -38.06 -1.93 -15.71
C LEU A 760 -38.61 -0.53 -15.97
N TYR A 761 -37.72 0.40 -16.30
CA TYR A 761 -38.07 1.78 -16.63
C TYR A 761 -36.97 2.45 -17.46
N ASP A 762 -37.34 3.50 -18.17
CA ASP A 762 -36.42 4.54 -18.61
C ASP A 762 -36.74 5.85 -17.86
N PHE A 763 -35.68 6.56 -17.45
CA PHE A 763 -35.85 7.76 -16.63
C PHE A 763 -36.69 8.81 -17.34
N ARG A 764 -36.55 8.92 -18.67
CA ARG A 764 -37.18 9.97 -19.48
C ARG A 764 -38.70 9.87 -19.49
N THR A 765 -39.24 8.68 -19.70
CA THR A 765 -40.69 8.44 -19.70
C THR A 765 -41.28 8.43 -18.29
N THR A 766 -40.47 8.08 -17.28
CA THR A 766 -40.94 7.89 -15.89
C THR A 766 -40.93 9.19 -15.09
N PHE A 767 -39.83 9.96 -15.17
CA PHE A 767 -39.60 11.16 -14.35
C PHE A 767 -39.41 12.43 -15.18
N GLY A 768 -39.43 12.35 -16.51
CA GLY A 768 -39.09 13.46 -17.40
C GLY A 768 -37.59 13.49 -17.73
N SER A 769 -37.09 14.60 -18.28
CA SER A 769 -35.67 14.70 -18.68
C SER A 769 -34.72 14.41 -17.53
N VAL A 770 -33.64 13.66 -17.82
CA VAL A 770 -32.56 13.44 -16.86
C VAL A 770 -31.93 14.78 -16.48
N PRO A 771 -31.81 15.12 -15.18
CA PRO A 771 -31.18 16.37 -14.76
C PRO A 771 -29.74 16.51 -15.26
N GLU A 772 -29.39 17.67 -15.81
CA GLU A 772 -28.13 17.88 -16.52
C GLU A 772 -26.95 18.16 -15.59
N ASN A 773 -27.18 18.66 -14.38
CA ASN A 773 -26.12 19.06 -13.47
C ASN A 773 -26.47 18.80 -12.00
N PRO A 774 -25.49 18.86 -11.06
CA PRO A 774 -25.73 18.54 -9.66
C PRO A 774 -26.83 19.39 -8.99
N GLN A 775 -27.02 20.63 -9.43
CA GLN A 775 -28.08 21.49 -8.88
C GLN A 775 -29.46 21.01 -9.32
N GLU A 776 -29.64 20.63 -10.58
CA GLU A 776 -30.92 20.09 -11.06
C GLU A 776 -31.23 18.73 -10.42
N TRP A 777 -30.22 17.89 -10.16
CA TRP A 777 -30.41 16.67 -9.38
C TRP A 777 -30.84 16.97 -7.93
N HIS A 778 -30.31 18.03 -7.32
CA HIS A 778 -30.79 18.48 -6.01
C HIS A 778 -32.24 18.96 -6.07
N ASP A 779 -32.61 19.72 -7.10
CA ASP A 779 -33.97 20.21 -7.28
C ASP A 779 -34.96 19.06 -7.50
N PHE A 780 -34.55 18.02 -8.24
CA PHE A 780 -35.32 16.77 -8.36
C PHE A 780 -35.49 16.06 -7.00
N VAL A 781 -34.47 16.02 -6.16
CA VAL A 781 -34.61 15.52 -4.77
C VAL A 781 -35.62 16.36 -3.97
N GLN A 782 -35.67 17.68 -4.15
CA GLN A 782 -36.69 18.52 -3.52
C GLN A 782 -38.09 18.23 -4.05
N GLU A 783 -38.23 17.94 -5.35
CA GLU A 783 -39.50 17.50 -5.93
C GLU A 783 -39.98 16.19 -5.31
N ILE A 784 -39.11 15.16 -5.24
CA ILE A 784 -39.43 13.87 -4.60
C ILE A 784 -39.86 14.07 -3.13
N LYS A 785 -39.27 15.03 -2.42
CA LYS A 785 -39.67 15.34 -1.03
C LYS A 785 -41.08 15.90 -0.92
N GLN A 786 -41.44 16.79 -1.84
CA GLN A 786 -42.66 17.60 -1.77
C GLN A 786 -43.86 16.96 -2.48
N ASN A 787 -43.63 16.14 -3.51
CA ASN A 787 -44.66 15.49 -4.30
C ASN A 787 -44.76 14.00 -3.94
N GLU A 788 -45.85 13.63 -3.25
CA GLU A 788 -46.09 12.24 -2.82
C GLU A 788 -46.17 11.25 -4.00
N THR A 789 -46.73 11.66 -5.14
CA THR A 789 -46.79 10.81 -6.34
C THR A 789 -45.41 10.54 -6.91
N THR A 790 -44.57 11.58 -7.05
CA THR A 790 -43.17 11.40 -7.49
C THR A 790 -42.39 10.57 -6.48
N LYS A 791 -42.65 10.75 -5.18
CA LYS A 791 -42.04 9.97 -4.10
C LYS A 791 -42.36 8.48 -4.18
N GLU A 792 -43.64 8.15 -4.31
CA GLU A 792 -44.11 6.77 -4.46
C GLU A 792 -43.55 6.13 -5.72
N LEU A 793 -43.59 6.85 -6.85
CA LEU A 793 -43.03 6.37 -8.11
C LEU A 793 -41.52 6.11 -8.02
N PHE A 794 -40.77 7.03 -7.40
CA PHE A 794 -39.34 6.86 -7.19
C PHE A 794 -39.03 5.67 -6.26
N TYR A 795 -39.75 5.55 -5.15
CA TYR A 795 -39.57 4.43 -4.22
C TYR A 795 -39.85 3.08 -4.90
N ASN A 796 -40.97 2.98 -5.63
CA ASN A 796 -41.32 1.76 -6.36
C ASN A 796 -40.27 1.43 -7.42
N THR A 797 -39.73 2.43 -8.12
CA THR A 797 -38.67 2.21 -9.11
C THR A 797 -37.38 1.72 -8.44
N ALA A 798 -36.92 2.39 -7.39
CA ALA A 798 -35.72 2.03 -6.64
C ALA A 798 -35.79 0.61 -6.03
N ARG A 799 -37.00 0.17 -5.66
CA ARG A 799 -37.31 -1.16 -5.10
C ARG A 799 -37.86 -2.15 -6.14
N ARG A 800 -37.78 -1.83 -7.44
CA ARG A 800 -38.26 -2.69 -8.55
C ARG A 800 -39.72 -3.14 -8.45
N GLY A 801 -40.56 -2.37 -7.75
CA GLY A 801 -41.99 -2.62 -7.55
C GLY A 801 -42.29 -3.93 -6.82
N HIS A 802 -41.31 -4.52 -6.13
CA HIS A 802 -41.45 -5.87 -5.58
C HIS A 802 -42.32 -5.87 -4.31
N SER A 803 -43.19 -6.88 -4.18
CA SER A 803 -44.20 -6.98 -3.11
C SER A 803 -43.62 -7.10 -1.69
N SER A 804 -42.37 -7.56 -1.58
CA SER A 804 -41.60 -7.68 -0.34
C SER A 804 -41.17 -6.34 0.26
N ALA A 805 -41.15 -5.27 -0.54
CA ALA A 805 -40.77 -3.92 -0.14
C ALA A 805 -41.92 -2.95 -0.44
N PRO A 806 -43.11 -3.14 0.16
CA PRO A 806 -44.28 -2.32 -0.16
C PRO A 806 -44.01 -0.86 0.17
N TYR A 807 -44.64 0.03 -0.60
CA TYR A 807 -44.57 1.46 -0.34
C TYR A 807 -45.13 1.78 1.05
N SER A 808 -44.37 2.57 1.79
CA SER A 808 -44.84 3.29 2.97
C SER A 808 -44.17 4.65 3.01
N LEU A 809 -44.87 5.66 3.53
CA LEU A 809 -44.34 7.01 3.60
C LEU A 809 -43.03 7.05 4.42
N GLU A 810 -42.95 6.29 5.52
CA GLU A 810 -41.74 6.22 6.36
C GLU A 810 -40.54 5.62 5.63
N ALA A 811 -40.74 4.53 4.88
CA ALA A 811 -39.68 3.91 4.08
C ALA A 811 -39.23 4.82 2.93
N ALA A 812 -40.18 5.50 2.29
CA ALA A 812 -39.90 6.43 1.21
C ALA A 812 -39.18 7.69 1.71
N ASP A 813 -39.59 8.27 2.84
CA ASP A 813 -38.90 9.39 3.46
C ASP A 813 -37.47 9.03 3.89
N SER A 814 -37.27 7.80 4.38
CA SER A 814 -35.93 7.28 4.72
C SER A 814 -35.03 7.16 3.47
N LEU A 815 -35.57 6.66 2.36
CA LEU A 815 -34.87 6.60 1.07
C LEU A 815 -34.52 8.00 0.56
N VAL A 816 -35.47 8.93 0.62
CA VAL A 816 -35.29 10.32 0.18
C VAL A 816 -34.26 11.08 1.03
N TYR A 817 -34.17 10.77 2.32
CA TYR A 817 -33.11 11.30 3.19
C TYR A 817 -31.73 10.83 2.73
N TYR A 818 -31.63 9.59 2.25
CA TYR A 818 -30.38 9.05 1.71
C TYR A 818 -29.89 9.83 0.49
N LEU A 819 -30.81 10.24 -0.42
CA LEU A 819 -30.48 10.96 -1.67
C LEU A 819 -29.79 12.32 -1.45
N GLU A 820 -30.00 12.96 -0.30
CA GLU A 820 -29.38 14.24 0.03
C GLU A 820 -27.92 14.11 0.49
N GLY A 821 -27.43 12.89 0.76
CA GLY A 821 -26.09 12.67 1.31
C GLY A 821 -25.90 13.21 2.74
N TYR A 822 -24.76 12.89 3.34
CA TYR A 822 -24.42 13.26 4.72
C TYR A 822 -23.99 14.73 4.81
N ASP A 823 -24.91 15.63 5.19
CA ASP A 823 -24.66 16.81 6.04
C ASP A 823 -25.98 17.47 6.51
N ARG A 824 -26.60 16.91 7.56
CA ARG A 824 -27.61 17.64 8.36
C ARG A 824 -27.23 17.82 9.83
N HIS A 825 -26.15 17.19 10.33
CA HIS A 825 -25.75 17.21 11.75
C HIS A 825 -24.24 17.19 12.00
#